data_AF-G8T9T1-F1
#
_entry.id   AF-G8T9T1-F1
#
_cell.length_a   1.000
_cell.length_b   1.000
_cell.length_c   1.000
_cell.angle_alpha   90.00
_cell.angle_beta   90.00
_cell.angle_gamma   90.00
#
_symmetry.space_group_name_H-M   'P 1'
#
loop_
_entity.id
_entity.type
_entity.pdbx_description
1 polymer ?
#
loop_
_entity_poly.entity_id
_entity_poly.type
_entity_poly.pdbx_seq_one_letter_code
_entity_poly.pdbx_strand_id
1 'polypeptide(L)'
;MDKNIHERIELLSRRIQELAGQQTLISNQLVQLINELEALKRTVNAYNTALPDPVTPIQVETVEVKDVIEAPSRRPPPPAPPRSPRVAAKSSSSFEEFIGKNVASKVGILVTIIGIFIGSKYAIEHNMVSPIVRITTGYISGIALVAIGIWLKKKYEAYSSVLMGGGLAVLYFITYTAYSFYHLLPQPVAFAMMLVFTAGTVYAALLYNRVIIAHLAQVGAYAIPFLLSDNSGRYAVFFGYVAIINTGILVVSLRKYWKSLFYSAFILTWFIYGFWYITSFSYPLHKYIAWTYLVVFFLIFYATFLAYKIIKKEQYGLSDVLVLLSNAFIFYGIGYNLINYESPVTFTNYAGAFTLVNAAIHLTVSQVIRRLQLADRSLYYLLLGLVIVFCTIAIPVQLDGNWVTLLWTAEAVLVFLIGRMRRAGSYEKLGAGLAILSFLSLAQDWFSHAVQFTFSTGAAETPFINIVFATGLLVAIAQGAMIYYNRNKNYQSTLQPGSLYLGFYNYFLPAIFLVTTYFTFYLEISGYFRQLEKPASYVYFFGMFVSANSAFAFVVLLLYSMVFSMVVMMANQRWGRSRLLAMFSLTGIGVMLLMLVTQTLAVLNELTHNYYQKGGVYFGALEFYIRYIVIVITALLLYTGQQTMNEFIQEAAVKKAWTLTVYGVVLAFISAEYLCWTSFSGAGNQYKLGLSVVWGLYALMLIVLGIQKKQKHLRLAAIVLFMVTLIKLFFYDLADSSTITKTISFISLGVLLLVVSFLYNKYKEVLFGDGDGRA
;
A
#
# COMPACT_ATOMS: atom_id res chain seq x y z
N MET A 1 24.63 -34.84 38.08
CA MET A 1 23.86 -34.30 36.94
C MET A 1 22.37 -34.26 37.25
N ASP A 2 21.81 -35.26 37.96
CA ASP A 2 20.37 -35.33 38.28
C ASP A 2 19.79 -34.25 39.20
N LYS A 3 20.57 -33.73 40.17
CA LYS A 3 20.07 -32.72 41.11
C LYS A 3 19.67 -31.40 40.43
N ASN A 4 20.42 -30.99 39.40
CA ASN A 4 20.18 -29.76 38.64
C ASN A 4 18.96 -29.87 37.71
N ILE A 5 18.66 -31.09 37.23
CA ILE A 5 17.46 -31.35 36.41
C ILE A 5 16.21 -31.32 37.28
N HIS A 6 16.25 -31.91 38.48
CA HIS A 6 15.12 -31.84 39.43
C HIS A 6 14.80 -30.41 39.87
N GLU A 7 15.81 -29.60 40.21
CA GLU A 7 15.61 -28.18 40.55
C GLU A 7 15.00 -27.39 39.37
N ARG A 8 15.41 -27.67 38.13
CA ARG A 8 14.82 -27.05 36.93
C ARG A 8 13.37 -27.45 36.69
N ILE A 9 13.01 -28.71 36.94
CA ILE A 9 11.63 -29.20 36.80
C ILE A 9 10.72 -28.56 37.86
N GLU A 10 11.21 -28.41 39.08
CA GLU A 10 10.48 -27.78 40.18
C GLU A 10 10.29 -26.27 39.94
N LEU A 11 11.33 -25.58 39.46
CA LEU A 11 11.26 -24.17 39.07
C LEU A 11 10.26 -23.94 37.92
N LEU A 12 10.29 -24.78 36.89
CA LEU A 12 9.37 -24.69 35.75
C LEU A 12 7.93 -25.00 36.15
N SER A 13 7.71 -26.00 37.01
CA SER A 13 6.37 -26.33 37.53
C SER A 13 5.79 -25.18 38.33
N ARG A 14 6.61 -24.51 39.16
CA ARG A 14 6.21 -23.33 39.92
C ARG A 14 5.86 -22.15 39.01
N ARG A 15 6.64 -21.92 37.95
CA ARG A 15 6.39 -20.89 36.93
C ARG A 15 5.08 -21.14 36.17
N ILE A 16 4.78 -22.40 35.84
CA ILE A 16 3.53 -22.80 35.17
C ILE A 16 2.32 -22.55 36.09
N GLN A 17 2.42 -22.88 37.39
CA GLN A 17 1.36 -22.60 38.35
C GLN A 17 1.12 -21.09 38.55
N GLU A 18 2.17 -20.27 38.59
CA GLU A 18 2.04 -18.80 38.64
C GLU A 18 1.34 -18.26 37.39
N LEU A 19 1.71 -18.75 36.20
CA LEU A 19 1.09 -18.34 34.94
C LEU A 19 -0.38 -18.78 34.84
N ALA A 20 -0.72 -19.99 35.30
CA ALA A 20 -2.10 -20.47 35.38
C ALA A 20 -2.95 -19.63 36.36
N GLY A 21 -2.36 -19.20 37.49
CA GLY A 21 -2.98 -18.26 38.41
C GLY A 21 -3.25 -16.89 37.79
N GLN A 22 -2.29 -16.34 37.04
CA GLN A 22 -2.46 -15.08 36.30
C GLN A 22 -3.54 -15.19 35.23
N GLN A 23 -3.60 -16.30 34.49
CA GLN A 23 -4.65 -16.55 33.49
C GLN A 23 -6.05 -16.58 34.13
N THR A 24 -6.18 -17.21 35.31
CA THR A 24 -7.44 -17.26 36.05
C THR A 24 -7.85 -15.87 36.54
N LEU A 25 -6.89 -15.06 37.02
CA LEU A 25 -7.12 -13.67 37.44
C LEU A 25 -7.61 -12.80 36.26
N ILE A 26 -6.94 -12.89 35.09
CA ILE A 26 -7.31 -12.16 33.88
C ILE A 26 -8.69 -12.60 33.40
N SER A 27 -8.99 -13.91 33.41
CA SER A 27 -10.31 -14.42 33.03
C SER A 27 -11.41 -13.86 33.93
N ASN A 28 -11.17 -13.77 35.24
CA ASN A 28 -12.13 -13.21 36.19
C ASN A 28 -12.32 -11.71 35.99
N GLN A 29 -11.25 -10.95 35.74
CA GLN A 29 -11.32 -9.52 35.40
C GLN A 29 -12.10 -9.28 34.11
N LEU A 30 -11.93 -10.14 33.10
CA LEU A 30 -12.60 -10.04 31.82
C LEU A 30 -14.10 -10.31 31.95
N VAL A 31 -14.50 -11.30 32.76
CA VAL A 31 -15.91 -11.54 33.11
C VAL A 31 -16.50 -10.35 33.87
N GLN A 32 -15.74 -9.74 34.79
CA GLN A 32 -16.19 -8.57 35.54
C GLN A 32 -16.40 -7.35 34.63
N LEU A 33 -15.49 -7.11 33.68
CA LEU A 33 -15.61 -6.06 32.67
C LEU A 33 -16.78 -6.31 31.70
N ILE A 34 -17.05 -7.56 31.32
CA ILE A 34 -18.22 -7.91 30.50
C ILE A 34 -19.51 -7.58 31.26
N ASN A 35 -19.58 -7.91 32.55
CA ASN A 35 -20.75 -7.62 33.38
C ASN A 35 -20.95 -6.11 33.57
N GLU A 36 -19.88 -5.33 33.77
CA GLU A 36 -19.95 -3.86 33.80
C GLU A 36 -20.41 -3.28 32.47
N LEU A 37 -19.91 -3.80 31.34
CA LEU A 37 -20.34 -3.39 30.01
C LEU A 37 -21.83 -3.68 29.77
N GLU A 38 -22.33 -4.84 30.20
CA GLU A 38 -23.75 -5.17 30.12
C GLU A 38 -24.61 -4.27 31.02
N ALA A 39 -24.15 -3.96 32.23
CA ALA A 39 -24.83 -3.02 33.12
C ALA A 39 -24.93 -1.64 32.48
N LEU A 40 -23.82 -1.10 31.92
CA LEU A 40 -23.83 0.17 31.19
C LEU A 40 -24.76 0.16 29.97
N LYS A 41 -24.77 -0.92 29.18
CA LYS A 41 -25.69 -1.07 28.05
C LYS A 41 -27.15 -1.04 28.49
N ARG A 42 -27.49 -1.67 29.62
CA ARG A 42 -28.85 -1.62 30.19
C ARG A 42 -29.21 -0.21 30.63
N THR A 43 -28.29 0.54 31.23
CA THR A 43 -28.51 1.94 31.63
C THR A 43 -28.71 2.86 30.42
N VAL A 44 -27.93 2.68 29.35
CA VAL A 44 -28.08 3.43 28.09
C VAL A 44 -29.41 3.10 27.40
N ASN A 45 -29.81 1.82 27.38
CA ASN A 45 -31.09 1.42 26.81
C ASN A 45 -32.27 1.97 27.61
N ALA A 46 -32.19 1.99 28.95
CA ALA A 46 -33.22 2.57 29.80
C ALA A 46 -33.38 4.10 29.56
N TYR A 47 -32.26 4.81 29.31
CA TYR A 47 -32.28 6.23 28.95
C TYR A 47 -32.93 6.50 27.57
N ASN A 48 -32.71 5.61 26.59
CA ASN A 48 -33.29 5.75 25.25
C ASN A 48 -34.80 5.47 25.19
N THR A 49 -35.35 4.67 26.10
CA THR A 49 -36.80 4.44 26.23
C THR A 49 -37.58 5.56 26.94
N ALA A 50 -36.90 6.56 27.50
CA ALA A 50 -37.54 7.65 28.26
C ALA A 50 -37.70 8.96 27.46
N LEU A 51 -37.45 8.97 26.16
CA LEU A 51 -37.73 10.10 25.27
C LEU A 51 -39.18 10.02 24.76
N PRO A 52 -39.99 11.09 24.82
CA PRO A 52 -41.35 11.10 24.28
C PRO A 52 -41.35 11.05 22.75
N ASP A 53 -42.33 10.35 22.20
CA ASP A 53 -42.51 10.11 20.77
C ASP A 53 -42.44 11.39 19.91
N PRO A 54 -41.85 11.34 18.70
CA PRO A 54 -41.99 12.41 17.72
C PRO A 54 -43.43 12.46 17.21
N VAL A 55 -43.98 13.67 17.22
CA VAL A 55 -45.28 14.06 16.67
C VAL A 55 -45.50 13.45 15.27
N THR A 56 -46.69 12.87 15.08
CA THR A 56 -47.25 12.35 13.82
C THR A 56 -47.01 13.29 12.63
N PRO A 57 -46.59 12.78 11.45
CA PRO A 57 -46.51 13.59 10.24
C PRO A 57 -47.90 13.86 9.66
N ILE A 58 -48.15 15.14 9.38
CA ILE A 58 -49.32 15.65 8.66
C ILE A 58 -49.29 15.09 7.23
N GLN A 59 -50.40 14.50 6.78
CA GLN A 59 -50.62 14.13 5.37
C GLN A 59 -50.66 15.40 4.52
N VAL A 60 -49.77 15.50 3.54
CA VAL A 60 -49.80 16.53 2.51
C VAL A 60 -50.35 15.89 1.23
N GLU A 61 -51.53 16.34 0.81
CA GLU A 61 -52.10 16.07 -0.52
C GLU A 61 -51.15 16.61 -1.60
N THR A 62 -50.66 15.72 -2.47
CA THR A 62 -49.93 16.10 -3.67
C THR A 62 -50.90 16.53 -4.76
N VAL A 63 -50.93 17.82 -5.05
CA VAL A 63 -51.55 18.39 -6.27
C VAL A 63 -50.57 18.26 -7.43
N GLU A 64 -51.08 17.75 -8.55
CA GLU A 64 -50.39 17.57 -9.82
C GLU A 64 -50.15 18.92 -10.51
N VAL A 65 -48.89 19.23 -10.90
CA VAL A 65 -48.59 20.34 -11.82
C VAL A 65 -47.74 19.81 -12.97
N LYS A 66 -48.33 19.88 -14.16
CA LYS A 66 -47.68 19.69 -15.46
C LYS A 66 -46.90 20.96 -15.78
N ASP A 67 -45.65 20.85 -16.19
CA ASP A 67 -45.15 21.71 -17.27
C ASP A 67 -43.94 21.17 -18.02
N VAL A 68 -43.92 21.61 -19.27
CA VAL A 68 -43.20 21.12 -20.45
C VAL A 68 -41.79 21.71 -20.54
N ILE A 69 -40.80 20.89 -20.95
CA ILE A 69 -39.55 21.40 -21.53
C ILE A 69 -39.22 20.62 -22.81
N GLU A 70 -39.06 21.37 -23.90
CA GLU A 70 -38.65 20.94 -25.25
C GLU A 70 -37.14 20.62 -25.38
N ALA A 71 -36.85 19.88 -26.45
CA ALA A 71 -35.66 19.05 -26.74
C ALA A 71 -34.36 19.83 -27.15
N PRO A 72 -33.22 19.15 -27.43
CA PRO A 72 -33.05 18.47 -28.74
C PRO A 72 -32.21 17.17 -28.79
N SER A 73 -32.73 16.21 -29.57
CA SER A 73 -32.05 15.32 -30.55
C SER A 73 -30.78 14.50 -30.16
N ARG A 74 -30.89 13.15 -30.18
CA ARG A 74 -30.21 12.26 -31.17
C ARG A 74 -30.56 10.76 -31.02
N ARG A 75 -31.06 10.19 -32.14
CA ARG A 75 -31.03 8.79 -32.64
C ARG A 75 -31.93 7.72 -31.98
N PRO A 76 -32.53 6.81 -32.79
CA PRO A 76 -33.54 5.87 -32.32
C PRO A 76 -32.92 4.57 -31.74
N PRO A 77 -33.42 4.06 -30.60
CA PRO A 77 -33.20 2.68 -30.17
C PRO A 77 -34.24 1.72 -30.79
N PRO A 78 -33.97 0.40 -30.82
CA PRO A 78 -34.81 -0.60 -31.47
C PRO A 78 -36.14 -0.83 -30.72
N PRO A 79 -37.18 -1.39 -31.38
CA PRO A 79 -38.48 -1.64 -30.76
C PRO A 79 -38.39 -2.67 -29.63
N ALA A 80 -39.03 -2.35 -28.50
CA ALA A 80 -39.20 -3.26 -27.37
C ALA A 80 -40.16 -4.42 -27.72
N PRO A 81 -39.93 -5.64 -27.20
CA PRO A 81 -40.79 -6.79 -27.45
C PRO A 81 -42.17 -6.65 -26.78
N PRO A 82 -43.20 -7.36 -27.28
CA PRO A 82 -44.59 -7.20 -26.87
C PRO A 82 -44.82 -7.64 -25.42
N ARG A 83 -45.62 -6.85 -24.69
CA ARG A 83 -46.13 -7.19 -23.36
C ARG A 83 -47.03 -8.43 -23.44
N SER A 84 -46.70 -9.45 -22.66
CA SER A 84 -47.55 -10.62 -22.43
C SER A 84 -48.79 -10.26 -21.59
N PRO A 85 -49.89 -11.03 -21.70
CA PRO A 85 -51.16 -10.72 -21.05
C PRO A 85 -51.08 -10.85 -19.53
N ARG A 86 -51.72 -9.92 -18.82
CA ARG A 86 -51.99 -10.02 -17.39
C ARG A 86 -52.98 -11.16 -17.15
N VAL A 87 -52.53 -12.25 -16.55
CA VAL A 87 -53.39 -13.33 -16.06
C VAL A 87 -53.96 -12.92 -14.70
N ALA A 88 -55.28 -13.01 -14.58
CA ALA A 88 -56.04 -12.75 -13.37
C ALA A 88 -55.65 -13.73 -12.24
N ALA A 89 -55.58 -13.21 -11.02
CA ALA A 89 -55.31 -13.99 -9.81
C ALA A 89 -56.47 -14.96 -9.53
N LYS A 90 -56.18 -16.27 -9.54
CA LYS A 90 -57.03 -17.32 -8.98
C LYS A 90 -56.75 -17.46 -7.47
N SER A 91 -57.84 -17.70 -6.74
CA SER A 91 -57.93 -17.89 -5.30
C SER A 91 -57.16 -19.12 -4.78
N SER A 92 -56.95 -19.08 -3.47
CA SER A 92 -56.29 -20.03 -2.56
C SER A 92 -56.60 -21.51 -2.80
N SER A 93 -55.60 -22.27 -3.26
CA SER A 93 -55.42 -23.72 -3.03
C SER A 93 -54.09 -24.21 -3.66
N SER A 94 -52.92 -23.78 -3.19
CA SER A 94 -51.63 -24.34 -3.72
C SER A 94 -50.39 -24.23 -2.82
N PHE A 95 -50.47 -23.64 -1.62
CA PHE A 95 -49.35 -23.68 -0.68
C PHE A 95 -49.13 -25.09 -0.11
N GLU A 96 -50.23 -25.81 0.12
CA GLU A 96 -50.24 -27.19 0.58
C GLU A 96 -49.70 -28.17 -0.50
N GLU A 97 -50.01 -27.89 -1.78
CA GLU A 97 -49.50 -28.68 -2.91
C GLU A 97 -47.99 -28.44 -3.18
N PHE A 98 -47.48 -27.22 -2.92
CA PHE A 98 -46.05 -26.88 -3.04
C PHE A 98 -45.19 -27.50 -1.92
N ILE A 99 -45.69 -27.48 -0.67
CA ILE A 99 -45.05 -28.16 0.46
C ILE A 99 -45.05 -29.68 0.24
N GLY A 100 -46.18 -30.23 -0.23
CA GLY A 100 -46.39 -31.67 -0.37
C GLY A 100 -45.58 -32.34 -1.49
N LYS A 101 -45.36 -31.67 -2.64
CA LYS A 101 -44.82 -32.36 -3.83
C LYS A 101 -43.31 -32.25 -4.04
N ASN A 102 -42.61 -31.28 -3.42
CA ASN A 102 -41.17 -31.10 -3.66
C ASN A 102 -40.34 -30.57 -2.48
N VAL A 103 -40.94 -29.98 -1.45
CA VAL A 103 -40.22 -29.55 -0.24
C VAL A 103 -40.16 -30.71 0.76
N ALA A 104 -41.28 -31.39 1.02
CA ALA A 104 -41.32 -32.52 1.95
C ALA A 104 -40.39 -33.68 1.55
N SER A 105 -40.28 -34.01 0.24
CA SER A 105 -39.39 -35.07 -0.23
C SER A 105 -37.91 -34.69 -0.15
N LYS A 106 -37.54 -33.45 -0.46
CA LYS A 106 -36.15 -32.96 -0.35
C LYS A 106 -35.73 -32.77 1.11
N VAL A 107 -36.63 -32.27 1.96
CA VAL A 107 -36.43 -32.18 3.41
C VAL A 107 -36.37 -33.57 4.02
N GLY A 108 -37.24 -34.50 3.60
CA GLY A 108 -37.22 -35.89 4.05
C GLY A 108 -35.91 -36.61 3.68
N ILE A 109 -35.41 -36.43 2.46
CA ILE A 109 -34.09 -36.94 2.05
C ILE A 109 -32.99 -36.30 2.88
N LEU A 110 -33.00 -34.98 3.08
CA LEU A 110 -32.00 -34.27 3.88
C LEU A 110 -31.99 -34.74 5.34
N VAL A 111 -33.17 -34.84 5.97
CA VAL A 111 -33.35 -35.35 7.33
C VAL A 111 -32.91 -36.81 7.44
N THR A 112 -33.19 -37.64 6.44
CA THR A 112 -32.73 -39.03 6.39
C THR A 112 -31.20 -39.10 6.26
N ILE A 113 -30.59 -38.28 5.41
CA ILE A 113 -29.12 -38.19 5.29
C ILE A 113 -28.50 -37.75 6.62
N ILE A 114 -29.09 -36.74 7.28
CA ILE A 114 -28.66 -36.28 8.60
C ILE A 114 -28.83 -37.39 9.64
N GLY A 115 -29.95 -38.11 9.64
CA GLY A 115 -30.21 -39.22 10.56
C GLY A 115 -29.26 -40.40 10.35
N ILE A 116 -28.96 -40.77 9.10
CA ILE A 116 -27.95 -41.78 8.77
C ILE A 116 -26.56 -41.30 9.22
N PHE A 117 -26.22 -40.04 9.01
CA PHE A 117 -24.93 -39.49 9.42
C PHE A 117 -24.78 -39.46 10.95
N ILE A 118 -25.77 -38.96 11.68
CA ILE A 118 -25.78 -38.92 13.15
C ILE A 118 -25.79 -40.34 13.72
N GLY A 119 -26.64 -41.25 13.21
CA GLY A 119 -26.72 -42.63 13.67
C GLY A 119 -25.42 -43.40 13.40
N SER A 120 -24.82 -43.23 12.21
CA SER A 120 -23.52 -43.82 11.89
C SER A 120 -22.42 -43.25 12.78
N LYS A 121 -22.40 -41.92 13.00
CA LYS A 121 -21.46 -41.25 13.90
C LYS A 121 -21.62 -41.75 15.35
N TYR A 122 -22.85 -41.87 15.84
CA TYR A 122 -23.14 -42.35 17.20
C TYR A 122 -22.67 -43.80 17.39
N ALA A 123 -23.00 -44.69 16.43
CA ALA A 123 -22.51 -46.06 16.43
C ALA A 123 -20.99 -46.14 16.31
N ILE A 124 -20.38 -45.15 15.64
CA ILE A 124 -18.93 -45.00 15.50
C ILE A 124 -18.27 -44.62 16.83
N GLU A 125 -18.80 -43.59 17.50
CA GLU A 125 -18.28 -43.02 18.75
C GLU A 125 -18.49 -43.95 19.96
N HIS A 126 -19.58 -44.73 19.97
CA HIS A 126 -19.90 -45.66 21.05
C HIS A 126 -19.39 -47.10 20.79
N ASN A 127 -18.49 -47.29 19.82
CA ASN A 127 -17.92 -48.59 19.46
C ASN A 127 -18.94 -49.70 19.13
N MET A 128 -20.17 -49.35 18.72
CA MET A 128 -21.24 -50.32 18.42
C MET A 128 -20.96 -51.15 17.16
N VAL A 129 -20.11 -50.64 16.25
CA VAL A 129 -19.57 -51.38 15.11
C VAL A 129 -18.06 -51.39 15.24
N SER A 130 -17.40 -52.55 15.20
CA SER A 130 -15.93 -52.58 15.33
C SER A 130 -15.24 -51.88 14.14
N PRO A 131 -14.06 -51.24 14.34
CA PRO A 131 -13.29 -50.64 13.25
C PRO A 131 -13.06 -51.58 12.06
N ILE A 132 -12.81 -52.86 12.33
CA ILE A 132 -12.58 -53.90 11.30
C ILE A 132 -13.84 -54.09 10.44
N VAL A 133 -15.03 -54.14 11.05
CA VAL A 133 -16.29 -54.27 10.30
C VAL A 133 -16.54 -53.04 9.43
N ARG A 134 -16.28 -51.84 9.94
CA ARG A 134 -16.43 -50.57 9.19
C ARG A 134 -15.52 -50.54 7.95
N ILE A 135 -14.24 -50.90 8.13
CA ILE A 135 -13.27 -50.93 7.04
C ILE A 135 -13.61 -52.03 6.02
N THR A 136 -13.99 -53.23 6.49
CA THR A 136 -14.35 -54.36 5.60
C THR A 136 -15.59 -54.04 4.76
N THR A 137 -16.66 -53.52 5.40
CA THR A 137 -17.89 -53.09 4.70
C THR A 137 -17.64 -51.91 3.76
N GLY A 138 -16.75 -51.00 4.13
CA GLY A 138 -16.25 -49.93 3.26
C GLY A 138 -15.57 -50.46 1.99
N TYR A 139 -14.67 -51.43 2.11
CA TYR A 139 -14.04 -52.07 0.95
C TYR A 139 -15.05 -52.83 0.09
N ILE A 140 -15.95 -53.61 0.71
CA ILE A 140 -16.99 -54.35 -0.01
C ILE A 140 -17.89 -53.40 -0.80
N SER A 141 -18.34 -52.31 -0.19
CA SER A 141 -19.18 -51.32 -0.86
C SER A 141 -18.45 -50.61 -2.01
N GLY A 142 -17.18 -50.22 -1.82
CA GLY A 142 -16.35 -49.66 -2.89
C GLY A 142 -16.15 -50.62 -4.07
N ILE A 143 -15.84 -51.89 -3.79
CA ILE A 143 -15.70 -52.95 -4.82
C ILE A 143 -17.04 -53.19 -5.53
N ALA A 144 -18.15 -53.24 -4.78
CA ALA A 144 -19.48 -53.43 -5.34
C ALA A 144 -19.85 -52.27 -6.30
N LEU A 145 -19.56 -51.02 -5.93
CA LEU A 145 -19.78 -49.87 -6.81
C LEU A 145 -18.95 -49.96 -8.09
N VAL A 146 -17.68 -50.37 -8.00
CA VAL A 146 -16.82 -50.60 -9.16
C VAL A 146 -17.37 -51.72 -10.05
N ALA A 147 -17.78 -52.85 -9.47
CA ALA A 147 -18.33 -53.99 -10.20
C ALA A 147 -19.65 -53.64 -10.91
N ILE A 148 -20.56 -52.95 -10.22
CA ILE A 148 -21.82 -52.45 -10.81
C ILE A 148 -21.52 -51.43 -11.91
N GLY A 149 -20.54 -50.54 -11.70
CA GLY A 149 -20.05 -49.62 -12.72
C GLY A 149 -19.64 -50.37 -13.99
N ILE A 150 -18.79 -51.38 -13.87
CA ILE A 150 -18.32 -52.19 -15.01
C ILE A 150 -19.50 -52.90 -15.70
N TRP A 151 -20.41 -53.49 -14.93
CA TRP A 151 -21.59 -54.20 -15.46
C TRP A 151 -22.52 -53.28 -16.27
N LEU A 152 -22.78 -52.07 -15.75
CA LEU A 152 -23.66 -51.08 -16.40
C LEU A 152 -23.00 -50.36 -17.58
N LYS A 153 -21.69 -50.51 -17.79
CA LYS A 153 -20.93 -49.77 -18.83
C LYS A 153 -21.56 -49.90 -20.22
N LYS A 154 -21.98 -51.11 -20.61
CA LYS A 154 -22.51 -51.38 -21.96
C LYS A 154 -23.80 -50.60 -22.27
N LYS A 155 -24.63 -50.33 -21.25
CA LYS A 155 -25.98 -49.75 -21.41
C LYS A 155 -26.08 -48.31 -20.92
N TYR A 156 -25.27 -47.90 -19.94
CA TYR A 156 -25.34 -46.59 -19.29
C TYR A 156 -23.94 -46.01 -19.02
N GLU A 157 -23.17 -45.75 -20.08
CA GLU A 157 -21.74 -45.36 -19.97
C GLU A 157 -21.49 -44.14 -19.07
N ALA A 158 -22.30 -43.08 -19.19
CA ALA A 158 -22.13 -41.87 -18.38
C ALA A 158 -22.37 -42.14 -16.88
N TYR A 159 -23.45 -42.85 -16.55
CA TYR A 159 -23.76 -43.23 -15.17
C TYR A 159 -22.72 -44.21 -14.59
N SER A 160 -22.32 -45.19 -15.41
CA SER A 160 -21.25 -46.15 -15.11
C SER A 160 -19.91 -45.46 -14.78
N SER A 161 -19.56 -44.39 -15.52
CA SER A 161 -18.34 -43.62 -15.28
C SER A 161 -18.33 -42.92 -13.91
N VAL A 162 -19.49 -42.46 -13.43
CA VAL A 162 -19.66 -41.85 -12.10
C VAL A 162 -19.54 -42.91 -11.01
N LEU A 163 -20.21 -44.07 -11.17
CA LEU A 163 -20.10 -45.18 -10.22
C LEU A 163 -18.67 -45.71 -10.11
N MET A 164 -17.95 -45.81 -11.24
CA MET A 164 -16.56 -46.24 -11.28
C MET A 164 -15.65 -45.27 -10.53
N GLY A 165 -15.77 -43.96 -10.80
CA GLY A 165 -15.00 -42.93 -10.09
C GLY A 165 -15.34 -42.87 -8.60
N GLY A 166 -16.62 -42.96 -8.25
CA GLY A 166 -17.10 -42.97 -6.87
C GLY A 166 -16.63 -44.21 -6.08
N GLY A 167 -16.75 -45.41 -6.67
CA GLY A 167 -16.29 -46.65 -6.03
C GLY A 167 -14.78 -46.64 -5.76
N LEU A 168 -13.96 -46.19 -6.71
CA LEU A 168 -12.51 -46.05 -6.52
C LEU A 168 -12.16 -44.98 -5.48
N ALA A 169 -12.90 -43.87 -5.42
CA ALA A 169 -12.74 -42.87 -4.37
C ALA A 169 -13.08 -43.44 -2.99
N VAL A 170 -14.13 -44.25 -2.87
CA VAL A 170 -14.47 -44.95 -1.61
C VAL A 170 -13.33 -45.87 -1.18
N LEU A 171 -12.79 -46.69 -2.08
CA LEU A 171 -11.65 -47.57 -1.78
C LEU A 171 -10.43 -46.78 -1.29
N TYR A 172 -10.16 -45.63 -1.92
CA TYR A 172 -9.10 -44.72 -1.53
C TYR A 172 -9.34 -44.16 -0.11
N PHE A 173 -10.52 -43.61 0.17
CA PHE A 173 -10.85 -43.03 1.49
C PHE A 173 -10.82 -44.09 2.60
N ILE A 174 -11.40 -45.27 2.37
CA ILE A 174 -11.42 -46.36 3.35
C ILE A 174 -10.01 -46.84 3.68
N THR A 175 -9.10 -46.87 2.70
CA THR A 175 -7.69 -47.22 2.94
C THR A 175 -6.99 -46.19 3.80
N TYR A 176 -7.21 -44.90 3.52
CA TYR A 176 -6.69 -43.83 4.37
C TYR A 176 -7.25 -43.90 5.79
N THR A 177 -8.56 -44.13 5.95
CA THR A 177 -9.17 -44.28 7.28
C THR A 177 -8.60 -45.48 8.04
N ALA A 178 -8.41 -46.61 7.37
CA ALA A 178 -7.81 -47.81 7.97
C ALA A 178 -6.39 -47.54 8.50
N TYR A 179 -5.60 -46.75 7.78
CA TYR A 179 -4.26 -46.32 8.21
C TYR A 179 -4.29 -45.25 9.32
N SER A 180 -4.92 -44.11 9.05
CA SER A 180 -4.76 -42.89 9.85
C SER A 180 -5.64 -42.84 11.10
N PHE A 181 -6.81 -43.47 11.08
CA PHE A 181 -7.78 -43.39 12.18
C PHE A 181 -7.82 -44.66 13.02
N TYR A 182 -7.59 -45.81 12.40
CA TYR A 182 -7.69 -47.10 13.09
C TYR A 182 -6.37 -47.88 13.18
N HIS A 183 -5.29 -47.39 12.57
CA HIS A 183 -3.96 -48.03 12.59
C HIS A 183 -3.97 -49.53 12.19
N LEU A 184 -4.93 -49.94 11.35
CA LEU A 184 -5.11 -51.33 10.91
C LEU A 184 -4.14 -51.73 9.80
N LEU A 185 -3.64 -50.75 9.04
CA LEU A 185 -2.71 -50.96 7.94
C LEU A 185 -1.36 -50.29 8.25
N PRO A 186 -0.23 -51.00 8.07
CA PRO A 186 1.08 -50.36 8.03
C PRO A 186 1.17 -49.35 6.87
N GLN A 187 1.94 -48.26 7.07
CA GLN A 187 2.12 -47.20 6.08
C GLN A 187 2.51 -47.73 4.67
N PRO A 188 3.45 -48.69 4.51
CA PRO A 188 3.81 -49.18 3.18
C PRO A 188 2.66 -49.93 2.49
N VAL A 189 1.83 -50.65 3.25
CA VAL A 189 0.68 -51.41 2.71
C VAL A 189 -0.41 -50.44 2.26
N ALA A 190 -0.73 -49.44 3.08
CA ALA A 190 -1.68 -48.39 2.72
C ALA A 190 -1.23 -47.62 1.47
N PHE A 191 0.07 -47.28 1.38
CA PHE A 191 0.66 -46.62 0.22
C PHE A 191 0.52 -47.47 -1.05
N ALA A 192 0.88 -48.76 -0.98
CA ALA A 192 0.78 -49.67 -2.12
C ALA A 192 -0.68 -49.84 -2.60
N MET A 193 -1.62 -50.00 -1.67
CA MET A 193 -3.05 -50.10 -2.00
C MET A 193 -3.57 -48.83 -2.67
N MET A 194 -3.28 -47.65 -2.10
CA MET A 194 -3.71 -46.37 -2.66
C MET A 194 -3.10 -46.13 -4.04
N LEU A 195 -1.84 -46.52 -4.26
CA LEU A 195 -1.21 -46.48 -5.58
C LEU A 195 -1.92 -47.37 -6.61
N VAL A 196 -2.31 -48.60 -6.22
CA VAL A 196 -3.09 -49.51 -7.08
C VAL A 196 -4.45 -48.90 -7.42
N PHE A 197 -5.15 -48.27 -6.47
CA PHE A 197 -6.42 -47.61 -6.73
C PHE A 197 -6.27 -46.38 -7.62
N THR A 198 -5.22 -45.59 -7.44
CA THR A 198 -4.88 -44.48 -8.35
C THR A 198 -4.61 -44.99 -9.77
N ALA A 199 -3.80 -46.04 -9.93
CA ALA A 199 -3.54 -46.66 -11.23
C ALA A 199 -4.82 -47.21 -11.87
N GLY A 200 -5.68 -47.87 -11.08
CA GLY A 200 -7.01 -48.32 -11.51
C GLY A 200 -7.92 -47.16 -11.95
N THR A 201 -7.84 -46.02 -11.28
CA THR A 201 -8.58 -44.80 -11.65
C THR A 201 -8.06 -44.19 -12.95
N VAL A 202 -6.74 -44.14 -13.15
CA VAL A 202 -6.15 -43.71 -14.43
C VAL A 202 -6.55 -44.65 -15.56
N TYR A 203 -6.47 -45.97 -15.34
CA TYR A 203 -6.90 -46.97 -16.31
C TYR A 203 -8.39 -46.81 -16.65
N ALA A 204 -9.25 -46.63 -15.65
CA ALA A 204 -10.66 -46.32 -15.85
C ALA A 204 -10.86 -45.03 -16.65
N ALA A 205 -10.12 -43.96 -16.35
CA ALA A 205 -10.22 -42.71 -17.10
C ALA A 205 -9.90 -42.91 -18.59
N LEU A 206 -8.88 -43.70 -18.91
CA LEU A 206 -8.51 -44.05 -20.28
C LEU A 206 -9.56 -44.94 -20.95
N LEU A 207 -10.11 -45.92 -20.21
CA LEU A 207 -11.10 -46.87 -20.68
C LEU A 207 -12.48 -46.24 -20.97
N TYR A 208 -12.89 -45.27 -20.16
CA TYR A 208 -14.11 -44.48 -20.34
C TYR A 208 -13.87 -43.22 -21.19
N ASN A 209 -12.61 -42.90 -21.49
CA ASN A 209 -12.20 -41.69 -22.19
C ASN A 209 -12.78 -40.40 -21.58
N ARG A 210 -12.86 -40.32 -20.25
CA ARG A 210 -13.42 -39.18 -19.50
C ARG A 210 -12.35 -38.51 -18.64
N VAL A 211 -12.08 -37.23 -18.95
CA VAL A 211 -11.11 -36.41 -18.22
C VAL A 211 -11.48 -36.20 -16.74
N ILE A 212 -12.78 -36.24 -16.40
CA ILE A 212 -13.26 -36.08 -15.02
C ILE A 212 -12.72 -37.19 -14.11
N ILE A 213 -12.68 -38.45 -14.59
CA ILE A 213 -12.11 -39.57 -13.83
C ILE A 213 -10.59 -39.39 -13.68
N ALA A 214 -9.92 -38.84 -14.69
CA ALA A 214 -8.49 -38.55 -14.60
C ALA A 214 -8.18 -37.45 -13.56
N HIS A 215 -9.05 -36.44 -13.42
CA HIS A 215 -8.95 -35.44 -12.35
C HIS A 215 -9.14 -36.05 -10.96
N LEU A 216 -10.08 -37.00 -10.81
CA LEU A 216 -10.23 -37.74 -9.55
C LEU A 216 -8.96 -38.54 -9.23
N ALA A 217 -8.38 -39.22 -10.22
CA ALA A 217 -7.11 -39.93 -10.07
C ALA A 217 -5.98 -38.97 -9.66
N GLN A 218 -5.95 -37.78 -10.25
CA GLN A 218 -4.95 -36.75 -9.98
C GLN A 218 -5.06 -36.22 -8.55
N VAL A 219 -6.27 -35.90 -8.06
CA VAL A 219 -6.50 -35.49 -6.67
C VAL A 219 -6.03 -36.58 -5.71
N GLY A 220 -6.42 -37.83 -5.95
CA GLY A 220 -5.97 -38.96 -5.14
C GLY A 220 -4.44 -39.13 -5.20
N ALA A 221 -3.82 -39.01 -6.38
CA ALA A 221 -2.38 -39.16 -6.56
C ALA A 221 -1.61 -38.13 -5.72
N TYR A 222 -1.92 -36.84 -5.82
CA TYR A 222 -1.23 -35.80 -5.04
C TYR A 222 -1.52 -35.87 -3.54
N ALA A 223 -2.69 -36.39 -3.14
CA ALA A 223 -3.05 -36.49 -1.73
C ALA A 223 -2.29 -37.59 -0.98
N ILE A 224 -1.82 -38.66 -1.66
CA ILE A 224 -1.19 -39.84 -1.01
C ILE A 224 -0.07 -39.44 -0.03
N PRO A 225 0.94 -38.64 -0.41
CA PRO A 225 2.04 -38.35 0.49
C PRO A 225 1.64 -37.46 1.68
N PHE A 226 0.58 -36.65 1.54
CA PHE A 226 0.06 -35.85 2.65
C PHE A 226 -0.77 -36.69 3.61
N LEU A 227 -1.64 -37.54 3.07
CA LEU A 227 -2.52 -38.41 3.85
C LEU A 227 -1.73 -39.50 4.60
N LEU A 228 -0.66 -40.01 3.99
CA LEU A 228 0.19 -41.04 4.59
C LEU A 228 1.45 -40.46 5.25
N SER A 229 1.55 -39.14 5.43
CA SER A 229 2.71 -38.51 6.05
C SER A 229 2.87 -38.97 7.49
N ASP A 230 4.11 -39.29 7.88
CA ASP A 230 4.54 -39.56 9.25
C ASP A 230 5.27 -38.35 9.87
N ASN A 231 5.24 -37.19 9.18
CA ASN A 231 5.97 -35.97 9.55
C ASN A 231 7.49 -36.15 9.70
N SER A 232 8.08 -37.15 9.04
CA SER A 232 9.52 -37.46 9.10
C SER A 232 10.44 -36.47 8.36
N GLY A 233 9.89 -35.45 7.70
CA GLY A 233 10.69 -34.45 6.96
C GLY A 233 11.40 -34.99 5.71
N ARG A 234 11.01 -36.17 5.20
CA ARG A 234 11.63 -36.81 4.01
C ARG A 234 11.19 -36.18 2.69
N TYR A 235 11.47 -34.88 2.51
CA TYR A 235 11.02 -34.09 1.36
C TYR A 235 11.56 -34.58 0.02
N ALA A 236 12.74 -35.20 -0.01
CA ALA A 236 13.29 -35.77 -1.24
C ALA A 236 12.41 -36.89 -1.82
N VAL A 237 11.87 -37.77 -0.96
CA VAL A 237 10.96 -38.84 -1.39
C VAL A 237 9.62 -38.24 -1.81
N PHE A 238 9.12 -37.26 -1.04
CA PHE A 238 7.88 -36.55 -1.32
C PHE A 238 7.88 -35.89 -2.71
N PHE A 239 8.87 -35.06 -3.02
CA PHE A 239 8.94 -34.40 -4.32
C PHE A 239 9.30 -35.35 -5.45
N GLY A 240 10.06 -36.42 -5.18
CA GLY A 240 10.33 -37.49 -6.14
C GLY A 240 9.06 -38.17 -6.61
N TYR A 241 8.18 -38.49 -5.65
CA TYR A 241 6.85 -39.02 -5.95
C TYR A 241 6.02 -38.02 -6.78
N VAL A 242 5.97 -36.74 -6.39
CA VAL A 242 5.26 -35.69 -7.14
C VAL A 242 5.79 -35.56 -8.58
N ALA A 243 7.10 -35.66 -8.79
CA ALA A 243 7.72 -35.65 -10.11
C ALA A 243 7.25 -36.83 -10.98
N ILE A 244 7.22 -38.05 -10.43
CA ILE A 244 6.74 -39.25 -11.13
C ILE A 244 5.27 -39.08 -11.54
N ILE A 245 4.41 -38.60 -10.63
CA ILE A 245 3.00 -38.32 -10.92
C ILE A 245 2.88 -37.27 -12.02
N ASN A 246 3.64 -36.18 -11.96
CA ASN A 246 3.67 -35.15 -12.99
C ASN A 246 4.08 -35.70 -14.36
N THR A 247 5.09 -36.56 -14.44
CA THR A 247 5.48 -37.23 -15.68
C THR A 247 4.36 -38.13 -16.22
N GLY A 248 3.66 -38.87 -15.36
CA GLY A 248 2.51 -39.68 -15.76
C GLY A 248 1.36 -38.83 -16.31
N ILE A 249 0.99 -37.76 -15.61
CA ILE A 249 -0.05 -36.82 -16.04
C ILE A 249 0.34 -36.16 -17.37
N LEU A 250 1.61 -35.78 -17.52
CA LEU A 250 2.16 -35.26 -18.76
C LEU A 250 1.88 -36.21 -19.93
N VAL A 251 2.31 -37.47 -19.81
CA VAL A 251 2.13 -38.49 -20.87
C VAL A 251 0.65 -38.67 -21.22
N VAL A 252 -0.22 -38.79 -20.22
CA VAL A 252 -1.67 -38.96 -20.44
C VAL A 252 -2.27 -37.72 -21.10
N SER A 253 -1.91 -36.53 -20.63
CA SER A 253 -2.43 -35.26 -21.14
C SER A 253 -2.05 -35.04 -22.60
N LEU A 254 -0.81 -35.37 -23.01
CA LEU A 254 -0.37 -35.26 -24.41
C LEU A 254 -1.02 -36.31 -25.31
N ARG A 255 -1.15 -37.56 -24.83
CA ARG A 255 -1.76 -38.64 -25.62
C ARG A 255 -3.25 -38.39 -25.89
N LYS A 256 -4.00 -37.97 -24.86
CA LYS A 256 -5.45 -37.75 -24.93
C LYS A 256 -5.87 -36.31 -25.21
N TYR A 257 -4.91 -35.38 -25.24
CA TYR A 257 -5.12 -33.95 -25.40
C TYR A 257 -5.99 -33.33 -24.29
N TRP A 258 -5.83 -33.82 -23.06
CA TRP A 258 -6.56 -33.37 -21.88
C TRP A 258 -5.81 -32.24 -21.15
N LYS A 259 -5.80 -31.04 -21.73
CA LYS A 259 -5.06 -29.88 -21.20
C LYS A 259 -5.44 -29.49 -19.77
N SER A 260 -6.67 -29.74 -19.35
CA SER A 260 -7.08 -29.45 -17.96
C SER A 260 -6.25 -30.22 -16.94
N LEU A 261 -5.78 -31.44 -17.26
CA LEU A 261 -4.86 -32.20 -16.40
C LEU A 261 -3.49 -31.52 -16.31
N PHE A 262 -2.97 -31.01 -17.43
CA PHE A 262 -1.73 -30.24 -17.44
C PHE A 262 -1.83 -28.97 -16.58
N TYR A 263 -2.89 -28.17 -16.76
CA TYR A 263 -3.07 -26.94 -15.99
C TYR A 263 -3.27 -27.18 -14.49
N SER A 264 -4.08 -28.16 -14.14
CA SER A 264 -4.26 -28.52 -12.73
C SER A 264 -2.98 -29.09 -12.10
N ALA A 265 -2.21 -29.90 -12.84
CA ALA A 265 -0.92 -30.43 -12.36
C ALA A 265 0.10 -29.32 -12.13
N PHE A 266 0.15 -28.35 -13.05
CA PHE A 266 0.97 -27.15 -12.94
C PHE A 266 0.63 -26.36 -11.68
N ILE A 267 -0.65 -26.02 -11.49
CA ILE A 267 -1.11 -25.24 -10.34
C ILE A 267 -0.84 -25.99 -9.03
N LEU A 268 -1.23 -27.27 -8.95
CA LEU A 268 -1.05 -28.06 -7.74
C LEU A 268 0.43 -28.25 -7.39
N THR A 269 1.29 -28.52 -8.37
CA THR A 269 2.73 -28.73 -8.11
C THR A 269 3.40 -27.47 -7.59
N TRP A 270 3.15 -26.32 -8.23
CA TRP A 270 3.72 -25.06 -7.76
C TRP A 270 3.12 -24.60 -6.45
N PHE A 271 1.84 -24.87 -6.20
CA PHE A 271 1.21 -24.65 -4.91
C PHE A 271 1.86 -25.51 -3.81
N ILE A 272 2.02 -26.82 -4.04
CA ILE A 272 2.65 -27.75 -3.11
C ILE A 272 4.10 -27.34 -2.81
N TYR A 273 4.89 -27.07 -3.87
CA TYR A 273 6.28 -26.68 -3.73
C TYR A 273 6.41 -25.32 -3.04
N GLY A 274 5.60 -24.32 -3.41
CA GLY A 274 5.59 -22.99 -2.80
C GLY A 274 5.14 -23.04 -1.34
N PHE A 275 4.11 -23.82 -1.03
CA PHE A 275 3.64 -24.01 0.36
C PHE A 275 4.74 -24.61 1.24
N TRP A 276 5.43 -25.66 0.76
CA TRP A 276 6.58 -26.21 1.45
C TRP A 276 7.72 -25.20 1.59
N TYR A 277 8.02 -24.45 0.52
CA TYR A 277 9.09 -23.46 0.49
C TYR A 277 8.88 -22.34 1.51
N ILE A 278 7.62 -21.95 1.76
CA ILE A 278 7.29 -20.89 2.71
C ILE A 278 7.22 -21.41 4.16
N THR A 279 6.66 -22.61 4.37
CA THR A 279 6.31 -23.09 5.72
C THR A 279 7.36 -23.97 6.37
N SER A 280 8.15 -24.70 5.57
CA SER A 280 9.00 -25.81 6.05
C SER A 280 10.44 -25.75 5.54
N PHE A 281 10.74 -24.87 4.59
CA PHE A 281 12.09 -24.73 4.05
C PHE A 281 13.06 -24.22 5.10
N SER A 282 14.24 -24.83 5.12
CA SER A 282 15.35 -24.46 5.98
C SER A 282 16.59 -24.57 5.13
N TYR A 283 17.26 -23.44 4.91
CA TYR A 283 18.33 -23.35 3.92
C TYR A 283 19.46 -24.38 4.12
N PRO A 284 20.02 -24.56 5.33
CA PRO A 284 21.12 -25.51 5.54
C PRO A 284 20.73 -26.98 5.25
N LEU A 285 19.46 -27.33 5.46
CA LEU A 285 18.98 -28.71 5.35
C LEU A 285 18.43 -29.04 3.96
N HIS A 286 17.80 -28.06 3.30
CA HIS A 286 16.93 -28.31 2.17
C HIS A 286 17.38 -27.70 0.85
N LYS A 287 18.47 -26.91 0.81
CA LYS A 287 18.89 -26.18 -0.41
C LYS A 287 19.06 -27.07 -1.64
N TYR A 288 19.69 -28.24 -1.50
CA TYR A 288 19.90 -29.16 -2.63
C TYR A 288 18.59 -29.79 -3.12
N ILE A 289 17.69 -30.11 -2.19
CA ILE A 289 16.35 -30.65 -2.51
C ILE A 289 15.55 -29.59 -3.25
N ALA A 290 15.56 -28.35 -2.75
CA ALA A 290 14.89 -27.22 -3.37
C ALA A 290 15.40 -27.01 -4.81
N TRP A 291 16.70 -26.85 -5.01
CA TRP A 291 17.28 -26.67 -6.35
C TRP A 291 16.92 -27.82 -7.32
N THR A 292 17.08 -29.06 -6.87
CA THR A 292 16.82 -30.23 -7.70
C THR A 292 15.38 -30.24 -8.20
N TYR A 293 14.41 -30.11 -7.29
CA TYR A 293 13.00 -30.19 -7.66
C TYR A 293 12.46 -28.91 -8.32
N LEU A 294 13.05 -27.75 -8.05
CA LEU A 294 12.79 -26.52 -8.78
C LEU A 294 13.12 -26.68 -10.28
N VAL A 295 14.30 -27.24 -10.59
CA VAL A 295 14.73 -27.52 -11.97
C VAL A 295 13.87 -28.62 -12.60
N VAL A 296 13.62 -29.71 -11.88
CA VAL A 296 12.80 -30.84 -12.39
C VAL A 296 11.39 -30.37 -12.76
N PHE A 297 10.70 -29.64 -11.87
CA PHE A 297 9.34 -29.16 -12.16
C PHE A 297 9.32 -28.11 -13.26
N PHE A 298 10.28 -27.18 -13.27
CA PHE A 298 10.44 -26.22 -14.37
C PHE A 298 10.56 -26.96 -15.71
N LEU A 299 11.47 -27.93 -15.81
CA LEU A 299 11.71 -28.69 -17.05
C LEU A 299 10.50 -29.53 -17.46
N ILE A 300 9.83 -30.21 -16.52
CA ILE A 300 8.63 -31.01 -16.83
C ILE A 300 7.56 -30.13 -17.48
N PHE A 301 7.20 -29.00 -16.86
CA PHE A 301 6.14 -28.15 -17.39
C PHE A 301 6.57 -27.38 -18.63
N TYR A 302 7.83 -26.97 -18.73
CA TYR A 302 8.38 -26.30 -19.90
C TYR A 302 8.42 -27.25 -21.12
N ALA A 303 8.87 -28.49 -20.93
CA ALA A 303 8.87 -29.51 -21.98
C ALA A 303 7.44 -29.91 -22.38
N THR A 304 6.51 -30.00 -21.43
CA THR A 304 5.09 -30.26 -21.71
C THR A 304 4.48 -29.19 -22.60
N PHE A 305 4.68 -27.93 -22.22
CA PHE A 305 4.23 -26.77 -22.98
C PHE A 305 4.73 -26.83 -24.42
N LEU A 306 6.04 -27.07 -24.58
CA LEU A 306 6.66 -27.17 -25.89
C LEU A 306 6.13 -28.38 -26.68
N ALA A 307 5.91 -29.53 -26.04
CA ALA A 307 5.36 -30.73 -26.67
C ALA A 307 3.95 -30.51 -27.23
N TYR A 308 3.06 -29.76 -26.54
CA TYR A 308 1.75 -29.40 -27.09
C TYR A 308 1.86 -28.59 -28.39
N LYS A 309 2.80 -27.62 -28.44
CA LYS A 309 2.98 -26.76 -29.62
C LYS A 309 3.67 -27.50 -30.77
N ILE A 310 4.65 -28.35 -30.47
CA ILE A 310 5.41 -29.11 -31.48
C ILE A 310 4.60 -30.30 -32.02
N ILE A 311 4.11 -31.17 -31.14
CA ILE A 311 3.54 -32.47 -31.55
C ILE A 311 2.10 -32.29 -32.04
N LYS A 312 1.33 -31.41 -31.40
CA LYS A 312 -0.09 -31.21 -31.74
C LYS A 312 -0.34 -30.00 -32.64
N LYS A 313 0.72 -29.29 -33.07
CA LYS A 313 0.67 -28.09 -33.94
C LYS A 313 -0.36 -27.06 -33.49
N GLU A 314 -0.48 -26.90 -32.18
CA GLU A 314 -1.48 -26.07 -31.57
C GLU A 314 -1.11 -24.59 -31.69
N GLN A 315 -2.08 -23.74 -32.03
CA GLN A 315 -1.89 -22.29 -32.08
C GLN A 315 -1.73 -21.69 -30.68
N TYR A 316 -1.00 -20.60 -30.59
CA TYR A 316 -0.76 -19.88 -29.34
C TYR A 316 -2.01 -19.15 -28.83
N GLY A 317 -2.36 -19.33 -27.55
CA GLY A 317 -3.46 -18.64 -26.88
C GLY A 317 -3.04 -17.95 -25.57
N LEU A 318 -3.95 -17.23 -24.93
CA LEU A 318 -3.66 -16.46 -23.71
C LEU A 318 -3.25 -17.35 -22.52
N SER A 319 -3.86 -18.52 -22.38
CA SER A 319 -3.53 -19.49 -21.33
C SER A 319 -2.11 -20.04 -21.45
N ASP A 320 -1.60 -20.16 -22.69
CA ASP A 320 -0.23 -20.56 -22.97
C ASP A 320 0.78 -19.51 -22.53
N VAL A 321 0.47 -18.22 -22.78
CA VAL A 321 1.26 -17.08 -22.28
C VAL A 321 1.41 -17.21 -20.77
N LEU A 322 0.28 -17.35 -20.07
CA LEU A 322 0.24 -17.33 -18.62
C LEU A 322 1.06 -18.48 -18.02
N VAL A 323 0.89 -19.70 -18.53
CA VAL A 323 1.64 -20.86 -18.00
C VAL A 323 3.14 -20.72 -18.26
N LEU A 324 3.55 -20.28 -19.46
CA LEU A 324 4.97 -20.11 -19.76
C LEU A 324 5.61 -19.02 -18.88
N LEU A 325 4.95 -17.86 -18.79
CA LEU A 325 5.43 -16.74 -17.96
C LEU A 325 5.48 -17.15 -16.50
N SER A 326 4.40 -17.73 -15.95
CA SER A 326 4.38 -18.19 -14.56
C SER A 326 5.48 -19.23 -14.30
N ASN A 327 5.69 -20.20 -15.19
CA ASN A 327 6.74 -21.20 -15.02
C ASN A 327 8.14 -20.55 -14.96
N ALA A 328 8.42 -19.60 -15.88
CA ALA A 328 9.69 -18.88 -15.92
C ALA A 328 9.91 -18.00 -14.68
N PHE A 329 8.90 -17.23 -14.29
CA PHE A 329 9.00 -16.32 -13.14
C PHE A 329 9.00 -17.04 -11.79
N ILE A 330 8.29 -18.15 -11.64
CA ILE A 330 8.36 -18.96 -10.40
C ILE A 330 9.75 -19.61 -10.28
N PHE A 331 10.25 -20.21 -11.37
CA PHE A 331 11.61 -20.77 -11.40
C PHE A 331 12.66 -19.72 -11.06
N TYR A 332 12.60 -18.57 -11.72
CA TYR A 332 13.50 -17.46 -11.47
C TYR A 332 13.38 -16.92 -10.04
N GLY A 333 12.17 -16.61 -9.58
CA GLY A 333 11.94 -15.96 -8.30
C GLY A 333 12.38 -16.81 -7.11
N ILE A 334 12.08 -18.12 -7.14
CA ILE A 334 12.55 -19.04 -6.09
C ILE A 334 14.05 -19.25 -6.20
N GLY A 335 14.59 -19.43 -7.42
CA GLY A 335 16.03 -19.61 -7.63
C GLY A 335 16.85 -18.40 -7.18
N TYR A 336 16.38 -17.19 -7.48
CA TYR A 336 16.97 -15.93 -7.01
C TYR A 336 17.05 -15.89 -5.48
N ASN A 337 15.96 -16.23 -4.79
CA ASN A 337 15.96 -16.29 -3.33
C ASN A 337 16.93 -17.35 -2.80
N LEU A 338 16.99 -18.54 -3.41
CA LEU A 338 17.93 -19.60 -3.02
C LEU A 338 19.39 -19.18 -3.15
N ILE A 339 19.75 -18.38 -4.17
CA ILE A 339 21.11 -17.82 -4.30
C ILE A 339 21.40 -16.83 -3.17
N ASN A 340 20.44 -15.93 -2.90
CA ASN A 340 20.64 -14.87 -1.90
C ASN A 340 20.65 -15.35 -0.45
N TYR A 341 20.12 -16.55 -0.16
CA TYR A 341 20.23 -17.15 1.18
C TYR A 341 21.65 -17.61 1.54
N GLU A 342 22.58 -17.84 0.58
CA GLU A 342 23.85 -18.53 0.86
C GLU A 342 24.87 -17.69 1.65
N SER A 343 24.84 -16.36 1.56
CA SER A 343 25.47 -15.38 2.48
C SER A 343 25.42 -13.96 1.89
N PRO A 344 25.12 -12.91 2.68
CA PRO A 344 25.18 -11.51 2.25
C PRO A 344 26.59 -10.99 1.87
N VAL A 345 27.66 -11.75 2.12
CA VAL A 345 29.04 -11.21 2.13
C VAL A 345 30.02 -11.89 1.16
N THR A 346 29.70 -13.08 0.63
CA THR A 346 30.64 -13.83 -0.25
C THR A 346 30.04 -14.28 -1.60
N PHE A 347 28.70 -14.38 -1.70
CA PHE A 347 27.99 -14.79 -2.91
C PHE A 347 27.14 -13.69 -3.55
N THR A 348 27.43 -12.41 -3.27
CA THR A 348 26.79 -11.23 -3.86
C THR A 348 26.90 -11.11 -5.39
N ASN A 349 27.57 -12.04 -6.08
CA ASN A 349 28.00 -11.90 -7.47
C ASN A 349 27.37 -12.83 -8.50
N TYR A 350 26.40 -13.68 -8.14
CA TYR A 350 25.81 -14.63 -9.10
C TYR A 350 24.30 -14.50 -9.33
N ALA A 351 23.60 -13.62 -8.62
CA ALA A 351 22.18 -13.39 -8.88
C ALA A 351 21.98 -12.80 -10.31
N GLY A 352 22.84 -11.87 -10.73
CA GLY A 352 22.86 -11.34 -12.09
C GLY A 352 23.19 -12.43 -13.11
N ALA A 353 24.23 -13.22 -12.83
CA ALA A 353 24.61 -14.36 -13.67
C ALA A 353 23.47 -15.38 -13.82
N PHE A 354 22.76 -15.72 -12.74
CA PHE A 354 21.60 -16.61 -12.76
C PHE A 354 20.44 -16.03 -13.57
N THR A 355 20.23 -14.71 -13.49
CA THR A 355 19.25 -14.01 -14.33
C THR A 355 19.64 -14.11 -15.82
N LEU A 356 20.92 -13.95 -16.16
CA LEU A 356 21.43 -14.15 -17.52
C LEU A 356 21.36 -15.61 -17.98
N VAL A 357 21.56 -16.59 -17.09
CA VAL A 357 21.35 -18.01 -17.39
C VAL A 357 19.89 -18.28 -17.75
N ASN A 358 18.93 -17.66 -17.04
CA ASN A 358 17.51 -17.75 -17.40
C ASN A 358 17.24 -17.15 -18.80
N ALA A 359 17.84 -15.99 -19.11
CA ALA A 359 17.79 -15.41 -20.45
C ALA A 359 18.37 -16.39 -21.50
N ALA A 360 19.52 -17.00 -21.21
CA ALA A 360 20.17 -17.96 -22.10
C ALA A 360 19.33 -19.21 -22.35
N ILE A 361 18.64 -19.75 -21.34
CA ILE A 361 17.73 -20.89 -21.48
C ILE A 361 16.63 -20.56 -22.50
N HIS A 362 15.96 -19.42 -22.34
CA HIS A 362 14.90 -18.99 -23.26
C HIS A 362 15.43 -18.66 -24.65
N LEU A 363 16.63 -18.10 -24.74
CA LEU A 363 17.30 -17.84 -26.01
C LEU A 363 17.59 -19.15 -26.75
N THR A 364 18.18 -20.15 -26.09
CA THR A 364 18.46 -21.47 -26.68
C THR A 364 17.18 -22.11 -27.21
N VAL A 365 16.10 -22.11 -26.42
CA VAL A 365 14.81 -22.67 -26.85
C VAL A 365 14.24 -21.90 -28.04
N SER A 366 14.31 -20.56 -28.01
CA SER A 366 13.88 -19.71 -29.12
C SER A 366 14.64 -20.03 -30.42
N GLN A 367 15.95 -20.25 -30.33
CA GLN A 367 16.77 -20.65 -31.47
C GLN A 367 16.40 -22.04 -32.01
N VAL A 368 16.10 -23.01 -31.13
CA VAL A 368 15.65 -24.35 -31.53
C VAL A 368 14.32 -24.28 -32.27
N ILE A 369 13.34 -23.52 -31.74
CA ILE A 369 12.03 -23.33 -32.38
C ILE A 369 12.19 -22.69 -33.77
N ARG A 370 13.05 -21.69 -33.89
CA ARG A 370 13.37 -21.04 -35.17
C ARG A 370 13.97 -22.02 -36.18
N ARG A 371 14.93 -22.85 -35.75
CA ARG A 371 15.61 -23.84 -36.62
C ARG A 371 14.67 -24.93 -37.11
N LEU A 372 13.79 -25.41 -36.24
CA LEU A 372 12.84 -26.49 -36.57
C LEU A 372 11.61 -26.01 -37.36
N GLN A 373 11.52 -24.72 -37.71
CA GLN A 373 10.38 -24.10 -38.40
C GLN A 373 9.03 -24.41 -37.74
N LEU A 374 9.01 -24.49 -36.41
CA LEU A 374 7.84 -24.92 -35.63
C LEU A 374 6.80 -23.79 -35.55
N ALA A 375 6.03 -23.67 -36.63
CA ALA A 375 4.64 -23.24 -36.79
C ALA A 375 4.13 -21.89 -36.23
N ASP A 376 4.73 -21.23 -35.23
CA ASP A 376 4.19 -19.95 -34.72
C ASP A 376 5.28 -18.90 -34.44
N ARG A 377 5.32 -17.85 -35.28
CA ARG A 377 6.22 -16.69 -35.09
C ARG A 377 5.97 -16.00 -33.74
N SER A 378 4.75 -16.06 -33.22
CA SER A 378 4.36 -15.43 -31.96
C SER A 378 5.10 -16.04 -30.77
N LEU A 379 5.29 -17.36 -30.77
CA LEU A 379 6.02 -18.07 -29.71
C LEU A 379 7.51 -17.71 -29.71
N TYR A 380 8.10 -17.56 -30.90
CA TYR A 380 9.49 -17.08 -31.05
C TYR A 380 9.66 -15.68 -30.46
N TYR A 381 8.76 -14.73 -30.79
CA TYR A 381 8.81 -13.37 -30.26
C TYR A 381 8.54 -13.30 -28.75
N LEU A 382 7.67 -14.16 -28.21
CA LEU A 382 7.44 -14.26 -26.77
C LEU A 382 8.70 -14.69 -26.02
N LEU A 383 9.40 -15.71 -26.51
CA LEU A 383 10.65 -16.17 -25.88
C LEU A 383 11.74 -15.11 -25.98
N LEU A 384 11.84 -14.40 -27.11
CA LEU A 384 12.74 -13.23 -27.21
C LEU A 384 12.35 -12.12 -26.23
N GLY A 385 11.05 -11.90 -26.01
CA GLY A 385 10.55 -11.00 -24.98
C GLY A 385 11.06 -11.39 -23.58
N LEU A 386 11.00 -12.67 -23.22
CA LEU A 386 11.56 -13.18 -21.96
C LEU A 386 13.08 -12.98 -21.87
N VAL A 387 13.82 -13.18 -22.97
CA VAL A 387 15.27 -12.91 -23.01
C VAL A 387 15.55 -11.44 -22.68
N ILE A 388 14.85 -10.52 -23.35
CA ILE A 388 15.01 -9.08 -23.10
C ILE A 388 14.67 -8.75 -21.65
N VAL A 389 13.55 -9.26 -21.14
CA VAL A 389 13.11 -9.03 -19.75
C VAL A 389 14.18 -9.50 -18.76
N PHE A 390 14.71 -10.72 -18.89
CA PHE A 390 15.73 -11.21 -17.97
C PHE A 390 17.07 -10.48 -18.14
N CYS A 391 17.50 -10.13 -19.35
CA CYS A 391 18.69 -9.30 -19.55
C CYS A 391 18.54 -7.92 -18.89
N THR A 392 17.36 -7.31 -18.98
CA THR A 392 17.05 -6.03 -18.34
C THR A 392 17.00 -6.17 -16.81
N ILE A 393 16.40 -7.24 -16.28
CA ILE A 393 16.34 -7.51 -14.82
C ILE A 393 17.72 -7.85 -14.25
N ALA A 394 18.63 -8.44 -15.04
CA ALA A 394 19.97 -8.79 -14.57
C ALA A 394 20.77 -7.59 -14.08
N ILE A 395 20.51 -6.39 -14.64
CA ILE A 395 21.16 -5.14 -14.26
C ILE A 395 20.82 -4.75 -12.81
N PRO A 396 19.55 -4.47 -12.43
CA PRO A 396 19.18 -4.14 -11.05
C PRO A 396 19.37 -5.28 -10.06
N VAL A 397 19.53 -6.50 -10.55
CA VAL A 397 19.80 -7.68 -9.70
C VAL A 397 21.29 -7.83 -9.38
N GLN A 398 22.18 -7.38 -10.27
CA GLN A 398 23.62 -7.48 -10.07
C GLN A 398 24.22 -6.22 -9.46
N LEU A 399 23.60 -5.07 -9.72
CA LEU A 399 24.06 -3.77 -9.28
C LEU A 399 23.15 -3.25 -8.17
N ASP A 400 23.75 -2.64 -7.16
CA ASP A 400 23.03 -2.14 -6.00
C ASP A 400 22.73 -0.64 -6.09
N GLY A 401 21.53 -0.29 -5.63
CA GLY A 401 21.05 1.07 -5.39
C GLY A 401 21.39 2.08 -6.49
N ASN A 402 22.21 3.05 -6.12
CA ASN A 402 22.62 4.20 -6.93
C ASN A 402 23.10 3.86 -8.36
N TRP A 403 23.76 2.72 -8.58
CA TRP A 403 24.23 2.31 -9.91
C TRP A 403 23.09 1.97 -10.87
N VAL A 404 22.02 1.38 -10.34
CA VAL A 404 20.80 1.07 -11.09
C VAL A 404 20.14 2.36 -11.57
N THR A 405 20.03 3.33 -10.67
CA THR A 405 19.49 4.66 -10.96
C THR A 405 20.24 5.33 -12.10
N LEU A 406 21.59 5.32 -12.05
CA LEU A 406 22.43 5.91 -13.10
C LEU A 406 22.27 5.23 -14.46
N LEU A 407 22.10 3.90 -14.50
CA LEU A 407 21.87 3.18 -15.74
C LEU A 407 20.51 3.52 -16.34
N TRP A 408 19.44 3.56 -15.54
CA TRP A 408 18.13 4.03 -16.02
C TRP A 408 18.19 5.45 -16.54
N THR A 409 18.93 6.34 -15.85
CA THR A 409 19.15 7.72 -16.31
C THR A 409 19.85 7.75 -17.66
N ALA A 410 20.95 7.01 -17.81
CA ALA A 410 21.73 6.98 -19.04
C ALA A 410 20.91 6.43 -20.22
N GLU A 411 20.18 5.34 -20.01
CA GLU A 411 19.28 4.76 -21.01
C GLU A 411 18.15 5.72 -21.37
N ALA A 412 17.52 6.37 -20.38
CA ALA A 412 16.46 7.35 -20.61
C ALA A 412 16.93 8.49 -21.52
N VAL A 413 18.10 9.08 -21.22
CA VAL A 413 18.70 10.15 -22.02
C VAL A 413 19.04 9.66 -23.42
N LEU A 414 19.72 8.52 -23.53
CA LEU A 414 20.17 7.97 -24.81
C LEU A 414 18.98 7.64 -25.72
N VAL A 415 17.97 6.93 -25.20
CA VAL A 415 16.77 6.56 -25.95
C VAL A 415 15.95 7.79 -26.33
N PHE A 416 15.83 8.78 -25.44
CA PHE A 416 15.19 10.05 -25.74
C PHE A 416 15.91 10.81 -26.86
N LEU A 417 17.24 10.94 -26.79
CA LEU A 417 18.04 11.63 -27.80
C LEU A 417 17.96 10.92 -29.15
N ILE A 418 18.05 9.59 -29.18
CA ILE A 418 17.85 8.80 -30.41
C ILE A 418 16.46 9.05 -30.99
N GLY A 419 15.42 9.05 -30.14
CA GLY A 419 14.05 9.35 -30.56
C GLY A 419 13.93 10.73 -31.22
N ARG A 420 14.61 11.74 -30.66
CA ARG A 420 14.64 13.10 -31.21
C ARG A 420 15.46 13.23 -32.48
N MET A 421 16.66 12.66 -32.52
CA MET A 421 17.55 12.74 -33.69
C MET A 421 17.04 11.93 -34.88
N ARG A 422 16.43 10.77 -34.62
CA ARG A 422 15.89 9.86 -35.66
C ARG A 422 14.41 10.11 -35.99
N ARG A 423 13.75 11.09 -35.34
CA ARG A 423 12.32 11.38 -35.51
C ARG A 423 11.44 10.13 -35.30
N ALA A 424 11.75 9.36 -34.26
CA ALA A 424 11.12 8.08 -33.99
C ALA A 424 10.36 8.13 -32.66
N GLY A 425 9.08 8.51 -32.70
CA GLY A 425 8.25 8.74 -31.51
C GLY A 425 8.10 7.54 -30.58
N SER A 426 8.26 6.31 -31.06
CA SER A 426 8.27 5.12 -30.21
C SER A 426 9.43 5.13 -29.20
N TYR A 427 10.61 5.61 -29.60
CA TYR A 427 11.75 5.79 -28.70
C TYR A 427 11.50 6.94 -27.72
N GLU A 428 10.83 8.02 -28.13
CA GLU A 428 10.42 9.08 -27.20
C GLU A 428 9.46 8.56 -26.12
N LYS A 429 8.56 7.62 -26.45
CA LYS A 429 7.68 6.98 -25.45
C LYS A 429 8.47 6.11 -24.47
N LEU A 430 9.41 5.32 -24.99
CA LEU A 430 10.29 4.48 -24.16
C LEU A 430 11.18 5.33 -23.24
N GLY A 431 11.76 6.41 -23.74
CA GLY A 431 12.56 7.35 -22.97
C GLY A 431 11.78 7.99 -21.82
N ALA A 432 10.49 8.27 -22.02
CA ALA A 432 9.63 8.77 -20.94
C ALA A 432 9.42 7.73 -19.83
N GLY A 433 9.20 6.46 -20.20
CA GLY A 433 9.09 5.35 -19.26
C GLY A 433 10.38 5.14 -18.45
N LEU A 434 11.53 5.15 -19.13
CA LEU A 434 12.85 5.01 -18.48
C LEU A 434 13.16 6.19 -17.55
N ALA A 435 12.77 7.41 -17.92
CA ALA A 435 12.94 8.58 -17.05
C ALA A 435 12.08 8.47 -15.76
N ILE A 436 10.87 7.90 -15.85
CA ILE A 436 10.04 7.61 -14.68
C ILE A 436 10.71 6.54 -13.81
N LEU A 437 11.19 5.44 -14.41
CA LEU A 437 11.90 4.38 -13.67
C LEU A 437 13.15 4.93 -12.99
N SER A 438 13.91 5.78 -13.66
CA SER A 438 15.07 6.45 -13.08
C SER A 438 14.70 7.31 -11.86
N PHE A 439 13.61 8.08 -11.94
CA PHE A 439 13.15 8.88 -10.79
C PHE A 439 12.64 8.03 -9.63
N LEU A 440 11.89 6.95 -9.91
CA LEU A 440 11.43 6.02 -8.88
C LEU A 440 12.60 5.28 -8.21
N SER A 441 13.60 4.88 -8.99
CA SER A 441 14.84 4.27 -8.50
C SER A 441 15.60 5.25 -7.58
N LEU A 442 15.73 6.51 -7.99
CA LEU A 442 16.35 7.55 -7.16
C LEU A 442 15.58 7.80 -5.86
N ALA A 443 14.24 7.84 -5.91
CA ALA A 443 13.42 7.98 -4.71
C ALA A 443 13.57 6.79 -3.75
N GLN A 444 13.72 5.57 -4.29
CA GLN A 444 14.04 4.38 -3.50
C GLN A 444 15.44 4.48 -2.87
N ASP A 445 16.44 4.98 -3.60
CA ASP A 445 17.80 5.21 -3.06
C ASP A 445 17.77 6.20 -1.89
N TRP A 446 17.03 7.31 -2.03
CA TRP A 446 16.84 8.27 -0.94
C TRP A 446 16.16 7.66 0.29
N PHE A 447 15.10 6.87 0.09
CA PHE A 447 14.41 6.19 1.18
C PHE A 447 15.32 5.20 1.89
N SER A 448 16.06 4.40 1.12
CA SER A 448 17.01 3.41 1.63
C SER A 448 18.12 4.08 2.43
N HIS A 449 18.65 5.20 1.93
CA HIS A 449 19.65 6.01 2.62
C HIS A 449 19.10 6.60 3.93
N ALA A 450 17.88 7.15 3.93
CA ALA A 450 17.23 7.69 5.13
C ALA A 450 17.01 6.60 6.21
N VAL A 451 16.62 5.39 5.80
CA VAL A 451 16.47 4.23 6.69
C VAL A 451 17.83 3.80 7.23
N GLN A 452 18.84 3.64 6.37
CA GLN A 452 20.18 3.23 6.77
C GLN A 452 20.79 4.19 7.80
N PHE A 453 20.69 5.50 7.59
CA PHE A 453 21.17 6.49 8.55
C PHE A 453 20.40 6.50 9.88
N THR A 454 19.14 6.05 9.91
CA THR A 454 18.35 5.97 11.13
C THR A 454 18.71 4.75 12.00
N PHE A 455 19.07 3.63 11.36
CA PHE A 455 19.27 2.35 12.04
C PHE A 455 20.72 1.84 12.09
N SER A 456 21.64 2.46 11.36
CA SER A 456 23.05 2.04 11.32
C SER A 456 23.99 3.16 11.80
N THR A 457 24.93 2.79 12.65
CA THR A 457 26.08 3.63 13.07
C THR A 457 27.16 3.65 11.99
N GLY A 458 26.76 3.91 10.75
CA GLY A 458 27.64 3.89 9.58
C GLY A 458 28.73 4.96 9.63
N ALA A 459 29.77 4.78 8.80
CA ALA A 459 30.86 5.74 8.64
C ALA A 459 30.32 7.13 8.26
N ALA A 460 30.90 8.19 8.84
CA ALA A 460 30.56 9.56 8.48
C ALA A 460 30.77 9.77 6.97
N GLU A 461 29.71 10.12 6.25
CA GLU A 461 29.81 10.45 4.83
C GLU A 461 30.30 11.88 4.68
N THR A 462 31.30 12.09 3.83
CA THR A 462 31.82 13.43 3.56
C THR A 462 30.77 14.27 2.84
N PRO A 463 30.40 15.46 3.35
CA PRO A 463 29.41 16.30 2.72
C PRO A 463 29.77 16.64 1.27
N PHE A 464 28.78 16.57 0.38
CA PHE A 464 28.88 16.74 -1.07
C PHE A 464 29.81 15.76 -1.81
N ILE A 465 30.47 14.85 -1.08
CA ILE A 465 31.35 13.81 -1.60
C ILE A 465 30.80 12.48 -1.11
N ASN A 466 29.58 12.17 -1.53
CA ASN A 466 28.91 10.90 -1.27
C ASN A 466 28.11 10.46 -2.49
N ILE A 467 27.83 9.16 -2.56
CA ILE A 467 27.21 8.54 -3.73
C ILE A 467 25.76 9.03 -3.93
N VAL A 468 25.02 9.32 -2.86
CA VAL A 468 23.61 9.74 -2.91
C VAL A 468 23.48 11.15 -3.49
N PHE A 469 24.37 12.06 -3.10
CA PHE A 469 24.44 13.40 -3.68
C PHE A 469 24.88 13.34 -5.15
N ALA A 470 25.91 12.55 -5.46
CA ALA A 470 26.42 12.41 -6.82
C ALA A 470 25.36 11.85 -7.77
N THR A 471 24.60 10.83 -7.36
CA THR A 471 23.51 10.28 -8.18
C THR A 471 22.36 11.26 -8.36
N GLY A 472 21.91 11.90 -7.28
CA GLY A 472 20.88 12.94 -7.35
C GLY A 472 21.27 14.08 -8.31
N LEU A 473 22.53 14.53 -8.24
CA LEU A 473 23.06 15.56 -9.12
C LEU A 473 23.12 15.12 -10.59
N LEU A 474 23.63 13.91 -10.87
CA LEU A 474 23.69 13.37 -12.23
C LEU A 474 22.30 13.17 -12.84
N VAL A 475 21.33 12.70 -12.06
CA VAL A 475 19.93 12.57 -12.51
C VAL A 475 19.33 13.95 -12.78
N ALA A 476 19.56 14.94 -11.93
CA ALA A 476 19.11 16.31 -12.16
C ALA A 476 19.71 16.90 -13.45
N ILE A 477 21.02 16.71 -13.69
CA ILE A 477 21.70 17.14 -14.92
C ILE A 477 21.07 16.47 -16.15
N ALA A 478 20.84 15.16 -16.10
CA ALA A 478 20.22 14.40 -17.18
C ALA A 478 18.79 14.88 -17.49
N GLN A 479 17.96 15.05 -16.46
CA GLN A 479 16.61 15.60 -16.61
C GLN A 479 16.64 17.02 -17.18
N GLY A 480 17.56 17.87 -16.70
CA GLY A 480 17.80 19.22 -17.22
C GLY A 480 18.19 19.22 -18.69
N ALA A 481 19.09 18.31 -19.10
CA ALA A 481 19.46 18.13 -20.50
C ALA A 481 18.26 17.72 -21.36
N MET A 482 17.46 16.75 -20.90
CA MET A 482 16.24 16.34 -21.60
C MET A 482 15.23 17.50 -21.76
N ILE A 483 15.05 18.32 -20.72
CA ILE A 483 14.20 19.53 -20.77
C ILE A 483 14.74 20.55 -21.78
N TYR A 484 16.06 20.78 -21.77
CA TYR A 484 16.72 21.68 -22.71
C TYR A 484 16.51 21.23 -24.16
N TYR A 485 16.76 19.96 -24.48
CA TYR A 485 16.54 19.40 -25.81
C TYR A 485 15.06 19.40 -26.20
N ASN A 486 14.14 19.15 -25.27
CA ASN A 486 12.71 19.19 -25.55
C ASN A 486 12.24 20.61 -25.96
N ARG A 487 12.84 21.66 -25.38
CA ARG A 487 12.51 23.06 -25.69
C ARG A 487 13.28 23.61 -26.91
N ASN A 488 14.30 22.90 -27.38
CA ASN A 488 15.12 23.34 -28.49
C ASN A 488 14.41 23.13 -29.83
N LYS A 489 14.25 24.21 -30.61
CA LYS A 489 13.55 24.19 -31.91
C LYS A 489 14.19 23.27 -32.95
N ASN A 490 15.48 22.92 -32.79
CA ASN A 490 16.19 22.03 -33.70
C ASN A 490 15.85 20.54 -33.50
N TYR A 491 15.22 20.18 -32.37
CA TYR A 491 14.93 18.79 -31.98
C TYR A 491 13.43 18.58 -31.72
N GLN A 492 12.61 18.86 -32.74
CA GLN A 492 11.15 18.77 -32.62
C GLN A 492 10.69 17.32 -32.39
N SER A 493 9.71 17.17 -31.50
CA SER A 493 9.07 15.87 -31.21
C SER A 493 8.22 15.41 -32.39
N THR A 494 8.14 14.09 -32.57
CA THR A 494 7.20 13.45 -33.50
C THR A 494 5.91 12.98 -32.84
N LEU A 495 5.78 13.17 -31.53
CA LEU A 495 4.60 12.81 -30.76
C LEU A 495 3.40 13.70 -31.13
N GLN A 496 2.22 13.10 -31.13
CA GLN A 496 0.98 13.84 -31.43
C GLN A 496 0.76 14.98 -30.42
N PRO A 497 0.37 16.18 -30.88
CA PRO A 497 -0.06 17.26 -30.00
C PRO A 497 -1.16 16.80 -29.06
N GLY A 498 -1.05 17.13 -27.77
CA GLY A 498 -1.99 16.68 -26.74
C GLY A 498 -1.83 15.24 -26.26
N SER A 499 -0.87 14.47 -26.79
CA SER A 499 -0.58 13.14 -26.27
C SER A 499 -0.01 13.18 -24.85
N LEU A 500 -0.33 12.16 -24.05
CA LEU A 500 0.16 12.02 -22.67
C LEU A 500 1.69 12.09 -22.59
N TYR A 501 2.40 11.48 -23.55
CA TYR A 501 3.86 11.49 -23.62
C TYR A 501 4.44 12.88 -23.91
N LEU A 502 3.80 13.67 -24.77
CA LEU A 502 4.22 15.06 -24.98
C LEU A 502 3.93 15.91 -23.73
N GLY A 503 2.80 15.66 -23.07
CA GLY A 503 2.48 16.23 -21.76
C GLY A 503 3.52 15.90 -20.69
N PHE A 504 4.03 14.66 -20.67
CA PHE A 504 5.11 14.25 -19.77
C PHE A 504 6.35 15.16 -19.94
N TYR A 505 6.87 15.31 -21.15
CA TYR A 505 8.06 16.13 -21.39
C TYR A 505 7.86 17.62 -21.10
N ASN A 506 6.63 18.13 -21.27
CA ASN A 506 6.31 19.54 -21.09
C ASN A 506 6.02 19.93 -19.63
N TYR A 507 5.45 19.01 -18.84
CA TYR A 507 4.98 19.32 -17.49
C TYR A 507 5.58 18.40 -16.42
N PHE A 508 5.51 17.08 -16.62
CA PHE A 508 5.92 16.11 -15.59
C PHE A 508 7.44 16.05 -15.43
N LEU A 509 8.20 16.03 -16.54
CA LEU A 509 9.66 16.00 -16.51
C LEU A 509 10.25 17.25 -15.79
N PRO A 510 9.79 18.49 -16.07
CA PRO A 510 10.16 19.65 -15.26
C PRO A 510 9.76 19.54 -13.78
N ALA A 511 8.61 18.94 -13.46
CA ALA A 511 8.19 18.76 -12.08
C ALA A 511 9.12 17.80 -11.32
N ILE A 512 9.42 16.63 -11.88
CA ILE A 512 10.38 15.69 -11.26
C ILE A 512 11.81 16.24 -11.22
N PHE A 513 12.19 17.12 -12.16
CA PHE A 513 13.46 17.86 -12.09
C PHE A 513 13.54 18.79 -10.88
N LEU A 514 12.48 19.54 -10.60
CA LEU A 514 12.42 20.39 -9.40
C LEU A 514 12.46 19.56 -8.11
N VAL A 515 11.70 18.46 -8.07
CA VAL A 515 11.71 17.52 -6.93
C VAL A 515 13.10 16.91 -6.74
N THR A 516 13.73 16.46 -7.83
CA THR A 516 15.08 15.86 -7.82
C THR A 516 16.11 16.84 -7.29
N THR A 517 16.10 18.06 -7.81
CA THR A 517 17.03 19.10 -7.37
C THR A 517 16.79 19.46 -5.89
N TYR A 518 15.53 19.61 -5.47
CA TYR A 518 15.20 19.92 -4.08
C TYR A 518 15.70 18.84 -3.12
N PHE A 519 15.32 17.57 -3.36
CA PHE A 519 15.65 16.49 -2.43
C PHE A 519 17.15 16.15 -2.41
N THR A 520 17.85 16.30 -3.53
CA THR A 520 19.31 16.05 -3.58
C THR A 520 20.05 16.93 -2.57
N PHE A 521 19.77 18.23 -2.54
CA PHE A 521 20.41 19.14 -1.57
C PHE A 521 19.75 19.07 -0.18
N TYR A 522 18.44 18.84 -0.08
CA TYR A 522 17.77 18.68 1.21
C TYR A 522 18.35 17.51 2.01
N LEU A 523 18.53 16.35 1.37
CA LEU A 523 19.08 15.16 2.00
C LEU A 523 20.55 15.35 2.37
N GLU A 524 21.32 16.06 1.55
CA GLU A 524 22.71 16.43 1.87
C GLU A 524 22.79 17.29 3.14
N ILE A 525 22.00 18.36 3.22
CA ILE A 525 21.94 19.23 4.40
C ILE A 525 21.44 18.43 5.62
N SER A 526 20.41 17.60 5.45
CA SER A 526 19.87 16.77 6.53
C SER A 526 20.90 15.75 7.02
N GLY A 527 21.62 15.10 6.11
CA GLY A 527 22.67 14.13 6.39
C GLY A 527 23.81 14.75 7.18
N TYR A 528 24.29 15.95 6.78
CA TYR A 528 25.30 16.70 7.53
C TYR A 528 24.89 16.92 8.99
N PHE A 529 23.68 17.43 9.25
CA PHE A 529 23.23 17.66 10.62
C PHE A 529 23.04 16.36 11.39
N ARG A 530 22.52 15.29 10.77
CA ARG A 530 22.37 13.98 11.45
C ARG A 530 23.72 13.41 11.89
N GLN A 531 24.79 13.59 11.12
CA GLN A 531 26.14 13.16 11.52
C GLN A 531 26.68 13.92 12.74
N LEU A 532 26.23 15.16 12.96
CA LEU A 532 26.60 15.96 14.12
C LEU A 532 25.85 15.56 15.40
N GLU A 533 24.86 14.66 15.33
CA GLU A 533 24.10 14.22 16.51
C GLU A 533 24.99 13.43 17.48
N LYS A 534 25.50 14.12 18.50
CA LYS A 534 25.98 13.51 19.74
C LYS A 534 24.84 13.58 20.78
N PRO A 535 24.67 12.57 21.67
CA PRO A 535 23.57 12.52 22.65
C PRO A 535 23.68 13.56 23.78
N ALA A 536 24.42 14.65 23.62
CA ALA A 536 24.85 15.50 24.72
C ALA A 536 23.82 16.54 25.21
N SER A 537 22.74 16.85 24.46
CA SER A 537 21.77 17.89 24.86
C SER A 537 20.42 17.81 24.14
N TYR A 538 19.32 17.77 24.91
CA TYR A 538 17.95 17.77 24.40
C TYR A 538 17.22 19.11 24.63
N VAL A 539 16.25 19.38 23.77
CA VAL A 539 15.42 20.57 23.57
C VAL A 539 13.96 20.10 23.54
N TYR A 540 13.04 20.82 24.17
CA TYR A 540 11.65 20.39 24.28
C TYR A 540 10.81 20.89 23.10
N PHE A 541 10.62 20.03 22.11
CA PHE A 541 9.90 20.30 20.87
C PHE A 541 8.61 19.48 20.79
N PHE A 542 7.45 20.15 20.81
CA PHE A 542 6.12 19.54 20.62
C PHE A 542 5.81 18.36 21.57
N GLY A 543 6.23 18.44 22.83
CA GLY A 543 6.05 17.35 23.78
C GLY A 543 7.13 16.27 23.75
N MET A 544 8.13 16.41 22.88
CA MET A 544 9.25 15.47 22.73
C MET A 544 10.59 16.16 22.97
N PHE A 545 11.53 15.43 23.57
CA PHE A 545 12.91 15.87 23.70
C PHE A 545 13.67 15.56 22.40
N VAL A 546 14.05 16.61 21.67
CA VAL A 546 14.81 16.55 20.41
C VAL A 546 16.22 17.11 20.65
N SER A 547 17.26 16.68 19.95
CA SER A 547 18.59 17.28 20.18
C SER A 547 18.65 18.75 19.74
N ALA A 548 19.44 19.59 20.41
CA ALA A 548 19.63 21.00 20.01
C ALA A 548 20.13 21.14 18.57
N ASN A 549 20.93 20.17 18.12
CA ASN A 549 21.40 20.06 16.74
C ASN A 549 20.24 19.81 15.77
N SER A 550 19.33 18.87 16.06
CA SER A 550 18.17 18.59 15.19
C SER A 550 17.21 19.80 15.14
N ALA A 551 17.10 20.56 16.24
CA ALA A 551 16.33 21.80 16.27
C ALA A 551 16.93 22.88 15.35
N PHE A 552 18.26 23.06 15.39
CA PHE A 552 18.95 23.97 14.48
C PHE A 552 18.83 23.50 13.01
N ALA A 553 19.00 22.20 12.76
CA ALA A 553 18.85 21.57 11.45
C ALA A 553 17.45 21.81 10.86
N PHE A 554 16.40 21.70 11.67
CA PHE A 554 15.03 21.98 11.26
C PHE A 554 14.87 23.41 10.72
N VAL A 555 15.45 24.40 11.41
CA VAL A 555 15.42 25.80 10.96
C VAL A 555 16.19 25.97 9.65
N VAL A 556 17.38 25.36 9.52
CA VAL A 556 18.20 25.45 8.30
C VAL A 556 17.50 24.78 7.10
N LEU A 557 16.85 23.63 7.30
CA LEU A 557 16.10 22.94 6.25
C LEU A 557 14.86 23.73 5.81
N LEU A 558 14.19 24.42 6.73
CA LEU A 558 13.11 25.34 6.40
C LEU A 558 13.63 26.54 5.58
N LEU A 559 14.74 27.17 6.02
CA LEU A 559 15.38 28.26 5.28
C LEU A 559 15.77 27.84 3.86
N TYR A 560 16.39 26.66 3.71
CA TYR A 560 16.69 26.08 2.41
C TYR A 560 15.44 25.96 1.55
N SER A 561 14.34 25.46 2.11
CA SER A 561 13.07 25.28 1.39
C SER A 561 12.43 26.60 0.96
N MET A 562 12.52 27.63 1.81
CA MET A 562 12.08 28.99 1.48
C MET A 562 12.90 29.59 0.34
N VAL A 563 14.23 29.51 0.43
CA VAL A 563 15.14 30.02 -0.61
C VAL A 563 14.94 29.28 -1.92
N PHE A 564 14.83 27.95 -1.89
CA PHE A 564 14.56 27.14 -3.09
C PHE A 564 13.25 27.57 -3.76
N SER A 565 12.16 27.70 -2.99
CA SER A 565 10.86 28.12 -3.52
C SER A 565 10.92 29.53 -4.13
N MET A 566 11.65 30.44 -3.48
CA MET A 566 11.88 31.79 -3.98
C MET A 566 12.60 31.78 -5.33
N VAL A 567 13.67 30.99 -5.47
CA VAL A 567 14.42 30.84 -6.72
C VAL A 567 13.53 30.26 -7.82
N VAL A 568 12.74 29.22 -7.51
CA VAL A 568 11.79 28.62 -8.47
C VAL A 568 10.77 29.64 -8.95
N MET A 569 10.25 30.48 -8.06
CA MET A 569 9.28 31.52 -8.42
C MET A 569 9.90 32.62 -9.27
N MET A 570 11.10 33.09 -8.92
CA MET A 570 11.83 34.08 -9.71
C MET A 570 12.17 33.52 -11.11
N ALA A 571 12.58 32.25 -11.20
CA ALA A 571 12.80 31.58 -12.47
C ALA A 571 11.50 31.41 -13.28
N ASN A 572 10.37 31.14 -12.61
CA ASN A 572 9.07 31.06 -13.27
C ASN A 572 8.62 32.43 -13.78
N GLN A 573 8.77 33.51 -13.01
CA GLN A 573 8.49 34.88 -13.45
C GLN A 573 9.38 35.28 -14.64
N ARG A 574 10.67 34.92 -14.62
CA ARG A 574 11.61 35.36 -15.66
C ARG A 574 11.53 34.53 -16.94
N TRP A 575 11.39 33.22 -16.83
CA TRP A 575 11.51 32.28 -17.96
C TRP A 575 10.32 31.34 -18.13
N GLY A 576 9.74 30.81 -17.04
CA GLY A 576 8.73 29.76 -17.11
C GLY A 576 7.32 30.23 -17.51
N ARG A 577 6.93 31.42 -17.04
CA ARG A 577 5.60 32.05 -17.15
C ARG A 577 4.42 31.07 -16.94
N SER A 578 4.60 30.07 -16.07
CA SER A 578 3.60 29.02 -15.82
C SER A 578 2.71 29.36 -14.63
N ARG A 579 1.41 29.49 -14.88
CA ARG A 579 0.40 29.70 -13.83
C ARG A 579 0.32 28.52 -12.86
N LEU A 580 0.38 27.29 -13.37
CA LEU A 580 0.34 26.08 -12.53
C LEU A 580 1.52 26.04 -11.55
N LEU A 581 2.73 26.30 -12.05
CA LEU A 581 3.93 26.32 -11.20
C LEU A 581 3.85 27.44 -10.14
N ALA A 582 3.30 28.61 -10.49
CA ALA A 582 3.04 29.69 -9.56
C ALA A 582 2.07 29.27 -8.44
N MET A 583 0.96 28.60 -8.78
CA MET A 583 -0.01 28.10 -7.80
C MET A 583 0.63 27.09 -6.84
N PHE A 584 1.32 26.08 -7.37
CA PHE A 584 2.02 25.09 -6.53
C PHE A 584 3.06 25.72 -5.62
N SER A 585 3.84 26.69 -6.11
CA SER A 585 4.85 27.38 -5.30
C SER A 585 4.21 28.21 -4.18
N LEU A 586 3.10 28.91 -4.46
CA LEU A 586 2.37 29.69 -3.47
C LEU A 586 1.73 28.79 -2.39
N THR A 587 1.18 27.64 -2.77
CA THR A 587 0.69 26.64 -1.81
C THR A 587 1.82 26.11 -0.94
N GLY A 588 2.98 25.78 -1.53
CA GLY A 588 4.18 25.36 -0.80
C GLY A 588 4.64 26.41 0.21
N ILE A 589 4.66 27.69 -0.18
CA ILE A 589 4.94 28.80 0.75
C ILE A 589 3.92 28.84 1.88
N GLY A 590 2.63 28.69 1.59
CA GLY A 590 1.59 28.65 2.63
C GLY A 590 1.87 27.58 3.70
N VAL A 591 2.30 26.40 3.29
CA VAL A 591 2.70 25.32 4.21
C VAL A 591 3.95 25.69 5.00
N MET A 592 4.97 26.26 4.36
CA MET A 592 6.20 26.70 5.04
C MET A 592 5.93 27.81 6.04
N LEU A 593 5.04 28.77 5.73
CA LEU A 593 4.63 29.83 6.64
C LEU A 593 3.81 29.30 7.81
N LEU A 594 2.97 28.27 7.59
CA LEU A 594 2.27 27.60 8.67
C LEU A 594 3.25 26.89 9.61
N MET A 595 4.23 26.15 9.07
CA MET A 595 5.31 25.53 9.86
C MET A 595 6.17 26.57 10.59
N LEU A 596 6.42 27.71 9.95
CA LEU A 596 7.13 28.84 10.56
C LEU A 596 6.39 29.31 11.82
N VAL A 597 5.12 29.67 11.69
CA VAL A 597 4.31 30.25 12.76
C VAL A 597 4.03 29.26 13.88
N THR A 598 3.75 27.99 13.56
CA THR A 598 3.32 26.99 14.55
C THR A 598 4.46 26.29 15.27
N GLN A 599 5.62 26.10 14.61
CA GLN A 599 6.71 25.29 15.13
C GLN A 599 8.02 26.07 15.21
N THR A 600 8.40 26.74 14.12
CA THR A 600 9.76 27.30 13.99
C THR A 600 10.00 28.48 14.92
N LEU A 601 9.02 29.36 15.11
CA LEU A 601 9.15 30.48 16.04
C LEU A 601 9.41 30.02 17.49
N ALA A 602 8.81 28.89 17.91
CA ALA A 602 9.08 28.30 19.22
C ALA A 602 10.51 27.76 19.30
N VAL A 603 10.98 27.06 18.26
CA VAL A 603 12.37 26.57 18.17
C VAL A 603 13.38 27.72 18.22
N LEU A 604 13.11 28.82 17.52
CA LEU A 604 13.98 30.01 17.56
C LEU A 604 14.08 30.60 18.97
N ASN A 605 12.99 30.61 19.75
CA ASN A 605 13.02 31.07 21.15
C ASN A 605 13.93 30.18 22.00
N GLU A 606 13.85 28.86 21.82
CA GLU A 606 14.66 27.92 22.58
C GLU A 606 16.15 27.96 22.19
N LEU A 607 16.47 28.06 20.90
CA LEU A 607 17.85 28.28 20.43
C LEU A 607 18.43 29.59 20.98
N THR A 608 17.63 30.65 21.01
CA THR A 608 18.05 31.94 21.60
C THR A 608 18.28 31.79 23.11
N HIS A 609 17.40 31.08 23.81
CA HIS A 609 17.53 30.80 25.24
C HIS A 609 18.80 30.01 25.56
N ASN A 610 19.11 28.97 24.77
CA ASN A 610 20.34 28.19 24.90
C ASN A 610 21.59 29.04 24.69
N TYR A 611 21.56 29.97 23.73
CA TYR A 611 22.66 30.91 23.54
C TYR A 611 22.91 31.78 24.78
N TYR A 612 21.88 32.43 25.32
CA TYR A 612 22.04 33.33 26.47
C TYR A 612 22.36 32.60 27.78
N GLN A 613 21.86 31.38 27.99
CA GLN A 613 22.16 30.62 29.21
C GLN A 613 23.47 29.84 29.17
N LYS A 614 23.85 29.31 27.99
CA LYS A 614 24.95 28.34 27.85
C LYS A 614 26.05 28.79 26.89
N GLY A 615 25.93 29.97 26.27
CA GLY A 615 26.83 30.43 25.21
C GLY A 615 26.59 29.77 23.84
N GLY A 616 25.51 28.99 23.72
CA GLY A 616 25.18 28.14 22.58
C GLY A 616 25.70 26.71 22.79
N VAL A 617 24.92 25.71 22.38
CA VAL A 617 25.26 24.30 22.64
C VAL A 617 26.22 23.75 21.59
N TYR A 618 25.90 23.96 20.32
CA TYR A 618 26.65 23.42 19.18
C TYR A 618 27.17 24.51 18.25
N PHE A 619 26.38 25.57 18.02
CA PHE A 619 26.69 26.57 17.00
C PHE A 619 26.98 27.97 17.56
N GLY A 620 27.12 28.09 18.88
CA GLY A 620 27.47 29.35 19.54
C GLY A 620 26.48 30.46 19.21
N ALA A 621 26.99 31.64 18.83
CA ALA A 621 26.18 32.81 18.48
C ALA A 621 25.25 32.60 17.26
N LEU A 622 25.49 31.59 16.42
CA LEU A 622 24.57 31.29 15.31
C LEU A 622 23.20 30.82 15.79
N GLU A 623 23.10 30.21 16.98
CA GLU A 623 21.82 29.81 17.59
C GLU A 623 20.93 31.05 17.90
N PHE A 624 21.54 32.22 18.07
CA PHE A 624 20.85 33.50 18.16
C PHE A 624 20.64 34.16 16.79
N TYR A 625 21.70 34.31 15.99
CA TYR A 625 21.63 35.06 14.73
C TYR A 625 20.70 34.43 13.68
N ILE A 626 20.49 33.11 13.73
CA ILE A 626 19.60 32.41 12.79
C ILE A 626 18.16 32.95 12.82
N ARG A 627 17.71 33.50 13.96
CA ARG A 627 16.42 34.19 14.09
C ARG A 627 16.26 35.32 13.08
N TYR A 628 17.26 36.20 12.96
CA TYR A 628 17.20 37.35 12.07
C TYR A 628 17.34 36.94 10.61
N ILE A 629 18.10 35.89 10.33
CA ILE A 629 18.16 35.27 9.00
C ILE A 629 16.76 34.79 8.59
N VAL A 630 16.04 34.10 9.48
CA VAL A 630 14.65 33.66 9.23
C VAL A 630 13.72 34.84 8.96
N ILE A 631 13.84 35.94 9.71
CA ILE A 631 13.03 37.16 9.48
C ILE A 631 13.29 37.73 8.08
N VAL A 632 14.57 37.91 7.71
CA VAL A 632 14.96 38.48 6.40
C VAL A 632 14.50 37.59 5.25
N ILE A 633 14.76 36.28 5.33
CA ILE A 633 14.36 35.33 4.28
C ILE A 633 12.83 35.24 4.18
N THR A 634 12.10 35.27 5.29
CA THR A 634 10.63 35.29 5.25
C THR A 634 10.11 36.57 4.60
N ALA A 635 10.70 37.74 4.91
CA ALA A 635 10.30 38.99 4.28
C ALA A 635 10.51 38.96 2.76
N LEU A 636 11.65 38.44 2.29
CA LEU A 636 11.94 38.24 0.86
C LEU A 636 10.97 37.22 0.22
N LEU A 637 10.61 36.15 0.95
CA LEU A 637 9.65 35.15 0.48
C LEU A 637 8.25 35.72 0.33
N LEU A 638 7.80 36.52 1.29
CA LEU A 638 6.50 37.21 1.21
C LEU A 638 6.49 38.24 0.07
N TYR A 639 7.60 38.95 -0.15
CA TYR A 639 7.73 39.91 -1.26
C TYR A 639 7.64 39.22 -2.62
N THR A 640 8.44 38.18 -2.84
CA THR A 640 8.43 37.39 -4.10
C THR A 640 7.10 36.65 -4.29
N GLY A 641 6.48 36.18 -3.20
CA GLY A 641 5.12 35.66 -3.18
C GLY A 641 4.07 36.68 -3.60
N GLN A 642 4.16 37.92 -3.10
CA GLN A 642 3.26 38.99 -3.50
C GLN A 642 3.40 39.35 -4.99
N GLN A 643 4.62 39.41 -5.52
CA GLN A 643 4.85 39.62 -6.95
C GLN A 643 4.21 38.51 -7.78
N THR A 644 4.43 37.24 -7.40
CA THR A 644 3.86 36.08 -8.09
C THR A 644 2.33 36.08 -8.02
N MET A 645 1.76 36.41 -6.86
CA MET A 645 0.32 36.53 -6.65
C MET A 645 -0.31 37.61 -7.55
N ASN A 646 0.39 38.74 -7.74
CA ASN A 646 -0.09 39.82 -8.60
C ASN A 646 -0.02 39.45 -10.09
N GLU A 647 1.01 38.72 -10.49
CA GLU A 647 1.27 38.39 -11.90
C GLU A 647 0.43 37.21 -12.41
N PHE A 648 0.31 36.13 -11.64
CA PHE A 648 -0.26 34.86 -12.13
C PHE A 648 -1.66 34.53 -11.62
N ILE A 649 -2.09 35.15 -10.52
CA ILE A 649 -3.37 34.83 -9.87
C ILE A 649 -4.36 35.97 -10.11
N GLN A 650 -5.59 35.62 -10.49
CA GLN A 650 -6.65 36.60 -10.76
C GLN A 650 -7.76 36.51 -9.71
N GLU A 651 -7.89 35.37 -9.04
CA GLU A 651 -8.91 35.08 -8.05
C GLU A 651 -8.81 36.03 -6.84
N ALA A 652 -9.81 36.90 -6.68
CA ALA A 652 -9.86 37.87 -5.59
C ALA A 652 -9.86 37.20 -4.21
N ALA A 653 -10.47 36.02 -4.07
CA ALA A 653 -10.46 35.26 -2.82
C ALA A 653 -9.05 34.83 -2.40
N VAL A 654 -8.25 34.34 -3.35
CA VAL A 654 -6.87 33.89 -3.10
C VAL A 654 -5.97 35.09 -2.75
N LYS A 655 -6.16 36.24 -3.42
CA LYS A 655 -5.45 37.50 -3.08
C LYS A 655 -5.80 38.02 -1.68
N LYS A 656 -7.07 37.92 -1.28
CA LYS A 656 -7.51 38.27 0.09
C LYS A 656 -6.87 37.34 1.12
N ALA A 657 -6.89 36.03 0.88
CA ALA A 657 -6.28 35.04 1.77
C ALA A 657 -4.75 35.25 1.92
N TRP A 658 -4.06 35.56 0.82
CA TRP A 658 -2.64 35.89 0.85
C TRP A 658 -2.35 37.16 1.67
N THR A 659 -3.11 38.22 1.45
CA THR A 659 -3.00 39.46 2.24
C THR A 659 -3.15 39.17 3.74
N LEU A 660 -4.15 38.39 4.14
CA LEU A 660 -4.35 38.00 5.54
C LEU A 660 -3.20 37.14 6.07
N THR A 661 -2.66 36.23 5.25
CA THR A 661 -1.50 35.41 5.61
C THR A 661 -0.27 36.28 5.89
N VAL A 662 0.01 37.28 5.04
CA VAL A 662 1.12 38.21 5.23
C VAL A 662 1.00 38.93 6.59
N TYR A 663 -0.14 39.55 6.89
CA TYR A 663 -0.33 40.25 8.17
C TYR A 663 -0.33 39.27 9.36
N GLY A 664 -0.87 38.07 9.21
CA GLY A 664 -0.80 37.03 10.25
C GLY A 664 0.63 36.62 10.58
N VAL A 665 1.50 36.47 9.58
CA VAL A 665 2.93 36.17 9.77
C VAL A 665 3.66 37.33 10.46
N VAL A 666 3.36 38.59 10.07
CA VAL A 666 3.93 39.77 10.74
C VAL A 666 3.54 39.81 12.22
N LEU A 667 2.26 39.58 12.55
CA LEU A 667 1.80 39.49 13.93
C LEU A 667 2.51 38.38 14.71
N ALA A 668 2.70 37.21 14.09
CA ALA A 668 3.40 36.08 14.70
C ALA A 668 4.86 36.43 15.03
N PHE A 669 5.58 37.08 14.12
CA PHE A 669 6.95 37.55 14.40
C PHE A 669 6.99 38.59 15.51
N ILE A 670 6.14 39.62 15.47
CA ILE A 670 6.08 40.64 16.52
C ILE A 670 5.81 39.97 17.89
N SER A 671 4.90 39.00 17.92
CA SER A 671 4.59 38.22 19.12
C SER A 671 5.80 37.41 19.61
N ALA A 672 6.50 36.73 18.70
CA ALA A 672 7.66 35.91 19.03
C ALA A 672 8.84 36.75 19.51
N GLU A 673 9.11 37.90 18.89
CA GLU A 673 10.15 38.84 19.33
C GLU A 673 9.83 39.41 20.70
N TYR A 674 8.59 39.85 20.92
CA TYR A 674 8.14 40.35 22.22
C TYR A 674 8.37 39.30 23.33
N LEU A 675 7.92 38.06 23.09
CA LEU A 675 8.11 36.96 24.04
C LEU A 675 9.58 36.63 24.29
N CYS A 676 10.39 36.62 23.23
CA CYS A 676 11.82 36.36 23.33
C CYS A 676 12.49 37.39 24.23
N TRP A 677 12.36 38.68 23.95
CA TRP A 677 13.06 39.72 24.70
C TRP A 677 12.54 39.91 26.13
N THR A 678 11.24 39.73 26.36
CA THR A 678 10.69 39.79 27.71
C THR A 678 11.10 38.60 28.58
N SER A 679 11.38 37.45 27.98
CA SER A 679 11.91 36.30 28.72
C SER A 679 13.30 36.56 29.31
N PHE A 680 14.09 37.46 28.72
CA PHE A 680 15.43 37.82 29.20
C PHE A 680 15.47 39.05 30.10
N SER A 681 14.42 39.88 30.11
CA SER A 681 14.39 41.10 30.92
C SER A 681 14.15 40.85 32.42
N GLY A 682 13.96 39.59 32.84
CA GLY A 682 13.69 39.23 34.24
C GLY A 682 12.30 39.63 34.73
N ALA A 683 11.45 40.21 33.86
CA ALA A 683 10.04 40.43 34.14
C ALA A 683 9.36 39.06 34.22
N GLY A 684 8.90 38.64 35.40
CA GLY A 684 8.24 37.35 35.65
C GLY A 684 6.93 37.16 34.85
N ASN A 685 5.83 36.69 35.45
CA ASN A 685 4.56 36.45 34.72
C ASN A 685 3.92 37.68 34.02
N GLN A 686 4.55 38.86 34.06
CA GLN A 686 4.06 40.12 33.47
C GLN A 686 4.15 40.17 31.93
N TYR A 687 4.91 39.28 31.27
CA TYR A 687 4.98 39.23 29.80
C TYR A 687 3.63 38.86 29.15
N LYS A 688 2.75 38.13 29.86
CA LYS A 688 1.44 37.71 29.34
C LYS A 688 0.57 38.92 28.96
N LEU A 689 0.52 39.92 29.84
CA LEU A 689 -0.28 41.14 29.66
C LEU A 689 0.24 42.02 28.52
N GLY A 690 1.56 42.22 28.44
CA GLY A 690 2.11 43.08 27.39
C GLY A 690 2.01 42.45 25.99
N LEU A 691 1.96 41.13 25.85
CA LEU A 691 1.66 40.48 24.56
C LEU A 691 0.25 40.85 24.07
N SER A 692 -0.73 40.95 24.97
CA SER A 692 -2.09 41.37 24.61
C SER A 692 -2.18 42.87 24.29
N VAL A 693 -1.36 43.70 24.93
CA VAL A 693 -1.20 45.11 24.51
C VAL A 693 -0.64 45.19 23.08
N VAL A 694 0.38 44.39 22.76
CA VAL A 694 0.96 44.31 21.41
C VAL A 694 -0.09 43.90 20.37
N TRP A 695 -0.90 42.88 20.65
CA TRP A 695 -1.99 42.46 19.74
C TRP A 695 -3.06 43.54 19.58
N GLY A 696 -3.42 44.25 20.64
CA GLY A 696 -4.37 45.36 20.60
C GLY A 696 -3.87 46.53 19.76
N LEU A 697 -2.61 46.95 19.95
CA LEU A 697 -1.96 48.00 19.13
C LEU A 697 -1.86 47.58 17.66
N TYR A 698 -1.51 46.32 17.39
CA TYR A 698 -1.46 45.79 16.04
C TYR A 698 -2.85 45.79 15.37
N ALA A 699 -3.90 45.41 16.09
CA ALA A 699 -5.27 45.48 15.60
C ALA A 699 -5.68 46.92 15.25
N LEU A 700 -5.34 47.91 16.09
CA LEU A 700 -5.59 49.33 15.77
C LEU A 700 -4.84 49.78 14.52
N MET A 701 -3.57 49.39 14.36
CA MET A 701 -2.79 49.64 13.15
C MET A 701 -3.46 49.05 11.90
N LEU A 702 -3.97 47.81 11.99
CA LEU A 702 -4.67 47.15 10.87
C LEU A 702 -5.99 47.85 10.51
N ILE A 703 -6.73 48.40 11.49
CA ILE A 703 -7.92 49.21 11.22
C ILE A 703 -7.55 50.45 10.41
N VAL A 704 -6.52 51.19 10.84
CA VAL A 704 -6.05 52.40 10.14
C VAL A 704 -5.61 52.07 8.71
N LEU A 705 -4.79 51.02 8.54
CA LEU A 705 -4.37 50.57 7.21
C LEU A 705 -5.54 50.08 6.35
N GLY A 706 -6.53 49.40 6.94
CA GLY A 706 -7.72 48.90 6.25
C GLY A 706 -8.67 50.03 5.81
N ILE A 707 -8.69 51.15 6.52
CA ILE A 707 -9.39 52.38 6.11
C ILE A 707 -8.62 53.07 4.99
N GLN A 708 -7.31 53.34 5.18
CA GLN A 708 -6.47 54.02 4.19
C GLN A 708 -6.42 53.29 2.84
N LYS A 709 -6.29 51.95 2.86
CA LYS A 709 -6.25 51.12 1.65
C LYS A 709 -7.62 50.72 1.12
N LYS A 710 -8.72 51.17 1.75
CA LYS A 710 -10.11 50.78 1.44
C LYS A 710 -10.33 49.25 1.39
N GLN A 711 -9.64 48.50 2.25
CA GLN A 711 -9.69 47.03 2.29
C GLN A 711 -10.60 46.51 3.40
N LYS A 712 -11.86 46.17 3.07
CA LYS A 712 -12.87 45.65 4.02
C LYS A 712 -12.42 44.40 4.79
N HIS A 713 -11.73 43.47 4.12
CA HIS A 713 -11.24 42.24 4.74
C HIS A 713 -10.17 42.49 5.81
N LEU A 714 -9.33 43.52 5.64
CA LEU A 714 -8.32 43.89 6.62
C LEU A 714 -8.95 44.50 7.88
N ARG A 715 -9.97 45.35 7.70
CA ARG A 715 -10.75 45.92 8.80
C ARG A 715 -11.46 44.83 9.61
N LEU A 716 -12.08 43.86 8.93
CA LEU A 716 -12.75 42.73 9.59
C LEU A 716 -11.75 41.87 10.37
N ALA A 717 -10.60 41.54 9.78
CA ALA A 717 -9.55 40.78 10.45
C ALA A 717 -9.02 41.51 11.70
N ALA A 718 -8.89 42.83 11.63
CA ALA A 718 -8.48 43.64 12.77
C ALA A 718 -9.49 43.62 13.92
N ILE A 719 -10.79 43.70 13.61
CA ILE A 719 -11.87 43.58 14.62
C ILE A 719 -11.84 42.19 15.27
N VAL A 720 -11.69 41.12 14.46
CA VAL A 720 -11.58 39.76 14.98
C VAL A 720 -10.38 39.61 15.89
N LEU A 721 -9.19 40.09 15.48
CA LEU A 721 -7.99 40.04 16.30
C LEU A 721 -8.16 40.82 17.60
N PHE A 722 -8.79 41.99 17.55
CA PHE A 722 -9.08 42.80 18.73
C PHE A 722 -9.99 42.04 19.70
N MET A 723 -11.07 41.41 19.21
CA MET A 723 -11.97 40.58 20.03
C MET A 723 -11.23 39.38 20.66
N VAL A 724 -10.39 38.68 19.88
CA VAL A 724 -9.55 37.58 20.39
C VAL A 724 -8.61 38.07 21.50
N THR A 725 -8.03 39.26 21.33
CA THR A 725 -7.16 39.88 22.33
C THR A 725 -7.90 40.15 23.63
N LEU A 726 -9.13 40.66 23.57
CA LEU A 726 -9.96 40.90 24.77
C LEU A 726 -10.32 39.61 25.48
N ILE A 727 -10.72 38.57 24.73
CA ILE A 727 -11.04 37.25 25.29
C ILE A 727 -9.80 36.65 25.97
N LYS A 728 -8.65 36.65 25.29
CA LYS A 728 -7.39 36.17 25.85
C LYS A 728 -6.99 36.92 27.12
N LEU A 729 -7.11 38.25 27.11
CA LEU A 729 -6.80 39.10 28.26
C LEU A 729 -7.65 38.71 29.48
N PHE A 730 -8.94 38.44 29.28
CA PHE A 730 -9.86 38.03 30.34
C PHE A 730 -9.58 36.61 30.87
N PHE A 731 -9.56 35.61 29.97
CA PHE A 731 -9.57 34.21 30.36
C PHE A 731 -8.19 33.62 30.65
N TYR A 732 -7.13 34.20 30.08
CA TYR A 732 -5.78 33.66 30.18
C TYR A 732 -4.82 34.61 30.91
N ASP A 733 -4.77 35.89 30.51
CA ASP A 733 -3.75 36.80 31.06
C ASP A 733 -4.09 37.30 32.48
N LEU A 734 -5.38 37.49 32.79
CA LEU A 734 -5.84 37.93 34.12
C LEU A 734 -6.18 36.77 35.08
N ALA A 735 -6.17 35.51 34.62
CA ALA A 735 -6.56 34.35 35.42
C ALA A 735 -5.75 34.22 36.72
N ASP A 736 -4.44 34.50 36.66
CA ASP A 736 -3.51 34.37 37.79
C ASP A 736 -3.35 35.67 38.60
N SER A 737 -4.05 36.75 38.22
CA SER A 737 -3.88 38.07 38.85
C SER A 737 -4.63 38.20 40.19
N SER A 738 -4.15 39.10 41.06
CA SER A 738 -4.76 39.37 42.36
C SER A 738 -6.21 39.85 42.21
N THR A 739 -7.06 39.57 43.20
CA THR A 739 -8.50 39.91 43.16
C THR A 739 -8.75 41.40 42.86
N ILE A 740 -7.89 42.29 43.38
CA ILE A 740 -7.98 43.74 43.15
C ILE A 740 -7.62 44.10 41.70
N THR A 741 -6.56 43.50 41.16
CA THR A 741 -6.16 43.69 39.76
C THR A 741 -7.25 43.21 38.80
N LYS A 742 -7.89 42.06 39.09
CA LYS A 742 -9.04 41.55 38.34
C LYS A 742 -10.20 42.55 38.32
N THR A 743 -10.57 43.09 39.47
CA THR A 743 -11.68 44.06 39.58
C THR A 743 -11.41 45.34 38.78
N ILE A 744 -10.22 45.93 38.91
CA ILE A 744 -9.84 47.14 38.16
C ILE A 744 -9.81 46.86 36.65
N SER A 745 -9.24 45.72 36.23
CA SER A 745 -9.22 45.32 34.82
C SER A 745 -10.63 45.06 34.25
N PHE A 746 -11.57 44.51 35.03
CA PHE A 746 -12.96 44.33 34.58
C PHE A 746 -13.68 45.67 34.36
N ILE A 747 -13.45 46.65 35.23
CA ILE A 747 -14.03 47.99 35.08
C ILE A 747 -13.43 48.68 33.84
N SER A 748 -12.10 48.66 33.67
CA SER A 748 -11.44 49.21 32.49
C SER A 748 -11.87 48.51 31.20
N LEU A 749 -12.08 47.19 31.22
CA LEU A 749 -12.59 46.42 30.09
C LEU A 749 -14.03 46.77 29.75
N GLY A 750 -14.90 46.96 30.75
CA GLY A 750 -16.28 47.42 30.54
C GLY A 750 -16.32 48.77 29.85
N VAL A 751 -15.47 49.71 30.28
CA VAL A 751 -15.31 51.02 29.62
C VAL A 751 -14.77 50.85 28.19
N LEU A 752 -13.78 49.98 27.98
CA LEU A 752 -13.20 49.73 26.65
C LEU A 752 -14.24 49.12 25.68
N LEU A 753 -15.05 48.17 26.14
CA LEU A 753 -16.14 47.58 25.35
C LEU A 753 -17.21 48.61 25.00
N LEU A 754 -17.52 49.54 25.90
CA LEU A 754 -18.42 50.66 25.61
C LEU A 754 -17.83 51.61 24.56
N VAL A 755 -16.52 51.92 24.65
CA VAL A 755 -15.82 52.72 23.63
C VAL A 755 -15.84 51.99 22.27
N VAL A 756 -15.60 50.69 22.24
CA VAL A 756 -15.62 49.88 21.01
C VAL A 756 -17.02 49.81 20.41
N SER A 757 -18.05 49.62 21.24
CA SER A 757 -19.46 49.66 20.82
C SER A 757 -19.84 51.03 20.25
N PHE A 758 -19.37 52.11 20.88
CA PHE A 758 -19.53 53.47 20.39
C PHE A 758 -18.80 53.69 19.05
N LEU A 759 -17.54 53.26 18.92
CA LEU A 759 -16.77 53.37 17.67
C LEU A 759 -17.40 52.53 16.55
N TYR A 760 -17.89 51.33 16.85
CA TYR A 760 -18.62 50.48 15.90
C TYR A 760 -19.86 51.18 15.37
N ASN A 761 -20.68 51.76 16.26
CA ASN A 761 -21.90 52.47 15.86
C ASN A 761 -21.61 53.77 15.10
N LYS A 762 -20.61 54.54 15.54
CA LYS A 762 -20.23 55.82 14.92
C LYS A 762 -19.57 55.66 13.55
N TYR A 763 -18.79 54.60 13.35
CA TYR A 763 -18.01 54.37 12.13
C TYR A 763 -18.52 53.20 11.28
N LYS A 764 -19.75 52.71 11.51
CA LYS A 764 -20.34 51.57 10.81
C LYS A 764 -20.27 51.71 9.27
N GLU A 765 -20.58 52.89 8.76
CA GLU A 765 -20.56 53.15 7.31
C GLU A 765 -19.13 53.17 6.72
N VAL A 766 -18.15 53.68 7.47
CA VAL A 766 -16.73 53.68 7.06
C VAL A 766 -16.11 52.27 7.18
N LEU A 767 -16.57 51.48 8.16
CA LEU A 767 -16.09 50.13 8.43
C LEU A 767 -16.69 49.10 7.46
N PHE A 768 -17.96 49.23 7.09
CA PHE A 768 -18.71 48.23 6.30
C PHE A 768 -19.20 48.70 4.94
N GLY A 769 -19.19 50.00 4.66
CA GLY A 769 -19.55 50.57 3.37
C GLY A 769 -18.66 50.02 2.27
N ASP A 770 -19.30 49.47 1.24
CA ASP A 770 -18.63 49.19 -0.02
C ASP A 770 -18.41 50.54 -0.69
N GLY A 771 -17.17 50.84 -1.06
CA GLY A 771 -16.75 52.19 -1.47
C GLY A 771 -17.29 52.62 -2.84
N ASP A 772 -18.60 52.73 -3.00
CA ASP A 772 -19.22 53.58 -3.99
C ASP A 772 -19.46 54.95 -3.37
N GLY A 773 -18.82 55.96 -3.95
CA GLY A 773 -18.94 57.33 -3.49
C GLY A 773 -20.38 57.80 -3.57
N ARG A 774 -20.92 58.26 -2.44
CA ARG A 774 -21.91 59.34 -2.35
C ARG A 774 -22.02 59.80 -0.89
N ALA A 775 -22.06 61.13 -0.76
CA ALA A 775 -22.08 61.99 0.43
C ALA A 775 -20.71 62.17 1.12
#